data_AF-A0A946P7Q1-F1
#
_entry.id   AF-A0A946P7Q1-F1
#
_cell.length_a   1.000
_cell.length_b   1.000
_cell.length_c   1.000
_cell.angle_alpha   90.00
_cell.angle_beta   90.00
_cell.angle_gamma   90.00
#
_symmetry.space_group_name_H-M   'P 1'
#
loop_
_entity.id
_entity.type
_entity.pdbx_description
1 polymer ?
#
loop_
_entity_poly.entity_id
_entity_poly.type
_entity_poly.pdbx_seq_one_letter_code
_entity_poly.pdbx_strand_id
1 'polypeptide(L)'
;YIDADADNANTILEKVRGVGHGGGQQLDAESDDYQNLVEFLGLIGGNIDTTNSGSLGDFWQGVSMASDEDTLRRGAITIANKLPSTEQIASVQTGGEDALRTALREQMEGDGFNDFLMTGANDRLFTDAFIDGDLYLESVELSTMVFFPIGANKYFEEQPRDEENNDPDTVSWLREWYWGMARSPLALIAYVVENDRNYQEVLTADYMMLNPRTNEILNGDLTFEAGANHRSYLPGSNNGQIVRDDQLVAEFSNDMGVQVTSWGPYIDYPHAGVLSTHAFLGRYPTTATNRNRARARWTYYHFLGVDIEKSASRTTDPDALADTDNPTMNNQACTVCHELHDPVAGTFQNYGNEGIYRDKEDGLDSLPASYKYPRYFDEDAEPSPYKEGDTWFADMREPGLDGQLASNPDNSLQWLGNEIANDSRFGAATVSFWWSSVMGADPLVAPELTDAADYADKLAAYEEQSAFINDLGAEFIAGIRGGSAYNGKDLLIEMMISPWFRANKVEADASTVGAGATAADIGVRRLLTPKELEAKTTGLLGWTWGSYGADSYEYDGVYTTLNDRYGIYYGGIDSNGIKSRARQLTSLMANVAERQAVSMACSSVVVDFFRTDSERIIFNGIDQSITPATEFVEEFEVSASSADGIETLIASGTLIEGSKTITVAFLNDFFDEEEGDRNLVVTALRLTDSEGNVLREVSLANFDSIPGATATCGGADQDGYTLWSECQLSIPFTVDSSSSVRVEVDAWGQQAGRDLVAMSVAVNDENYMDGNAAGAVAIKNKLIEMHGDFLGETLTLASDELEASYSLFVETWQDRLSQAGSGWAWNYPDENCYFWDESHWADDGPANQASDPDGILYTWTTILIYLMTDFYYLHE
;
A
#
# COMPACT_ATOMS: atom_id res chain seq x y z
N TYR A 1 11.76 -47.30 -21.43
CA TYR A 1 11.01 -46.04 -21.52
C TYR A 1 11.42 -45.32 -22.80
N ILE A 2 12.66 -44.83 -22.91
CA ILE A 2 13.19 -44.27 -24.18
C ILE A 2 13.21 -45.30 -25.33
N ASP A 3 13.57 -46.56 -25.06
CA ASP A 3 13.47 -47.62 -26.08
C ASP A 3 12.05 -47.86 -26.63
N ALA A 4 11.01 -47.47 -25.87
CA ALA A 4 9.62 -47.62 -26.28
C ALA A 4 9.16 -46.45 -27.17
N ASP A 5 9.70 -45.26 -26.93
CA ASP A 5 9.52 -44.05 -27.76
C ASP A 5 10.70 -43.11 -27.49
N ALA A 6 11.44 -42.74 -28.54
CA ALA A 6 12.63 -41.90 -28.43
C ALA A 6 12.29 -40.48 -27.98
N ASP A 7 11.06 -40.02 -28.24
CA ASP A 7 10.58 -38.69 -27.84
C ASP A 7 10.34 -38.59 -26.32
N ASN A 8 10.29 -39.72 -25.60
CA ASN A 8 10.22 -39.73 -24.12
C ASN A 8 11.44 -39.05 -23.46
N ALA A 9 12.54 -38.87 -24.18
CA ALA A 9 13.68 -38.10 -23.70
C ALA A 9 13.31 -36.62 -23.44
N ASN A 10 12.47 -36.03 -24.30
CA ASN A 10 11.95 -34.67 -24.11
C ASN A 10 11.09 -34.58 -22.85
N THR A 11 10.24 -35.57 -22.57
CA THR A 11 9.46 -35.60 -21.32
C THR A 11 10.36 -35.60 -20.09
N ILE A 12 11.49 -36.33 -20.10
CA ILE A 12 12.44 -36.30 -18.97
C ILE A 12 13.05 -34.91 -18.79
N LEU A 13 13.43 -34.26 -19.89
CA LEU A 13 14.01 -32.92 -19.90
C LEU A 13 13.01 -31.85 -19.45
N GLU A 14 11.76 -31.95 -19.87
CA GLU A 14 10.66 -31.10 -19.41
C GLU A 14 10.42 -31.26 -17.91
N LYS A 15 10.42 -32.50 -17.40
CA LYS A 15 10.24 -32.77 -15.96
C LYS A 15 11.34 -32.16 -15.09
N VAL A 16 12.61 -32.24 -15.48
CA VAL A 16 13.66 -31.60 -14.66
C VAL A 16 13.61 -30.08 -14.70
N ARG A 17 12.97 -29.50 -15.72
CA ARG A 17 12.72 -28.05 -15.85
C ARG A 17 11.44 -27.58 -15.13
N GLY A 18 10.69 -28.49 -14.50
CA GLY A 18 9.43 -28.15 -13.84
C GLY A 18 8.23 -28.02 -14.78
N VAL A 19 8.37 -28.43 -16.05
CA VAL A 19 7.31 -28.33 -17.06
C VAL A 19 6.32 -29.47 -16.92
N GLY A 20 5.03 -29.13 -16.85
CA GLY A 20 3.94 -30.11 -16.77
C GLY A 20 3.86 -30.86 -15.44
N HIS A 21 4.36 -30.29 -14.33
CA HIS A 21 4.05 -30.70 -12.96
C HIS A 21 4.37 -29.58 -11.94
N GLY A 22 3.75 -29.63 -10.77
CA GLY A 22 3.90 -28.65 -9.68
C GLY A 22 5.14 -28.82 -8.80
N GLY A 23 6.13 -29.60 -9.26
CA GLY A 23 7.37 -29.82 -8.51
C GLY A 23 8.42 -28.72 -8.67
N GLY A 24 8.16 -27.75 -9.54
CA GLY A 24 9.10 -26.68 -9.86
C GLY A 24 10.34 -27.16 -10.64
N GLN A 25 11.17 -26.20 -11.04
CA GLN A 25 12.44 -26.46 -11.72
C GLN A 25 13.43 -27.15 -10.77
N GLN A 26 14.07 -28.22 -11.24
CA GLN A 26 15.09 -28.98 -10.50
C GLN A 26 16.49 -28.77 -11.10
N LEU A 27 16.57 -28.67 -12.42
CA LEU A 27 17.79 -28.35 -13.15
C LEU A 27 17.49 -27.16 -14.06
N ASP A 28 18.31 -26.12 -13.91
CA ASP A 28 18.28 -24.99 -14.83
C ASP A 28 18.78 -25.41 -16.22
N ALA A 29 18.13 -24.93 -17.28
CA ALA A 29 18.47 -25.33 -18.65
C ALA A 29 19.91 -24.91 -19.04
N GLU A 30 20.48 -23.90 -18.40
CA GLU A 30 21.86 -23.45 -18.60
C GLU A 30 22.87 -24.15 -17.68
N SER A 31 22.41 -24.93 -16.69
CA SER A 31 23.29 -25.65 -15.78
C SER A 31 24.08 -26.77 -16.47
N ASP A 32 25.32 -26.98 -16.02
CA ASP A 32 26.16 -28.09 -16.48
C ASP A 32 25.47 -29.45 -16.31
N ASP A 33 24.71 -29.64 -15.22
CA ASP A 33 24.00 -30.89 -14.94
C ASP A 33 22.84 -31.15 -15.92
N TYR A 34 22.09 -30.10 -16.32
CA TYR A 34 21.08 -30.23 -17.36
C TYR A 34 21.72 -30.55 -18.71
N GLN A 35 22.80 -29.85 -19.08
CA GLN A 35 23.51 -30.10 -20.33
C GLN A 35 24.11 -31.52 -20.38
N ASN A 36 24.63 -32.02 -19.26
CA ASN A 36 25.06 -33.41 -19.12
C ASN A 36 23.89 -34.40 -19.29
N LEU A 37 22.71 -34.08 -18.76
CA LEU A 37 21.51 -34.90 -18.93
C LEU A 37 21.04 -34.92 -20.39
N VAL A 38 21.03 -33.77 -21.07
CA VAL A 38 20.73 -33.66 -22.51
C VAL A 38 21.69 -34.54 -23.32
N GLU A 39 23.00 -34.41 -23.09
CA GLU A 39 24.01 -35.23 -23.77
C GLU A 39 23.81 -36.72 -23.49
N PHE A 40 23.60 -37.10 -22.24
CA PHE A 40 23.36 -38.49 -21.84
C PHE A 40 22.12 -39.09 -22.53
N LEU A 41 21.00 -38.37 -22.55
CA LEU A 41 19.76 -38.82 -23.18
C LEU A 41 19.92 -38.98 -24.70
N GLY A 42 20.65 -38.07 -25.34
CA GLY A 42 21.04 -38.20 -26.74
C GLY A 42 21.94 -39.42 -27.00
N LEU A 43 22.92 -39.69 -26.13
CA LEU A 43 23.82 -40.84 -26.24
C LEU A 43 23.09 -42.19 -26.13
N ILE A 44 22.00 -42.28 -25.37
CA ILE A 44 21.18 -43.49 -25.24
C ILE A 44 20.06 -43.60 -26.29
N GLY A 45 20.06 -42.73 -27.30
CA GLY A 45 19.17 -42.81 -28.47
C GLY A 45 17.86 -42.04 -28.36
N GLY A 46 17.75 -41.11 -27.40
CA GLY A 46 16.62 -40.18 -27.31
C GLY A 46 16.63 -39.16 -28.46
N ASN A 47 15.44 -38.75 -28.90
CA ASN A 47 15.27 -37.60 -29.78
C ASN A 47 15.11 -36.35 -28.90
N ILE A 48 15.96 -35.33 -29.10
CA ILE A 48 15.95 -34.12 -28.29
C ILE A 48 15.48 -32.95 -29.13
N ASP A 49 14.41 -32.30 -28.68
CA ASP A 49 13.84 -31.12 -29.32
C ASP A 49 14.70 -29.88 -29.04
N THR A 50 14.72 -28.95 -30.00
CA THR A 50 15.55 -27.74 -29.91
C THR A 50 15.18 -26.82 -28.76
N THR A 51 13.94 -26.89 -28.28
CA THR A 51 13.42 -26.17 -27.09
C THR A 51 14.01 -26.69 -25.77
N ASN A 52 14.61 -27.88 -25.78
CA ASN A 52 15.31 -28.50 -24.65
C ASN A 52 16.84 -28.40 -24.79
N SER A 53 17.35 -27.69 -25.80
CA SER A 53 18.79 -27.65 -26.11
C SER A 53 19.40 -26.24 -26.16
N GLY A 54 18.67 -25.19 -25.74
CA GLY A 54 19.09 -23.79 -25.89
C GLY A 54 19.24 -23.02 -24.57
N SER A 55 20.19 -22.08 -24.55
CA SER A 55 20.38 -21.06 -23.49
C SER A 55 19.37 -19.92 -23.68
N LEU A 56 18.89 -19.37 -22.57
CA LEU A 56 17.95 -18.25 -22.45
C LEU A 56 18.64 -16.88 -22.58
N GLY A 57 19.95 -16.86 -22.84
CA GLY A 57 20.76 -15.66 -22.99
C GLY A 57 20.28 -14.77 -24.15
N ASP A 58 19.32 -13.91 -23.84
CA ASP A 58 18.83 -12.71 -24.56
C ASP A 58 17.52 -12.16 -23.92
N PHE A 59 16.99 -12.71 -22.80
CA PHE A 59 15.69 -12.30 -22.21
C PHE A 59 15.55 -10.79 -21.96
N TRP A 60 16.54 -10.15 -21.31
CA TRP A 60 16.51 -8.71 -21.01
C TRP A 60 16.97 -7.81 -22.17
N GLN A 61 17.29 -8.38 -23.33
CA GLN A 61 17.80 -7.60 -24.47
C GLN A 61 16.73 -6.63 -24.98
N GLY A 62 17.05 -5.34 -25.03
CA GLY A 62 16.12 -4.31 -25.47
C GLY A 62 15.08 -3.89 -24.41
N VAL A 63 15.24 -4.33 -23.17
CA VAL A 63 14.52 -3.81 -22.01
C VAL A 63 15.37 -2.71 -21.36
N SER A 64 14.83 -1.50 -21.25
CA SER A 64 15.43 -0.44 -20.44
C SER A 64 15.04 -0.60 -18.97
N MET A 65 15.95 -0.24 -18.07
CA MET A 65 15.71 -0.26 -16.63
C MET A 65 15.38 1.14 -16.12
N ALA A 66 14.57 1.19 -15.06
CA ALA A 66 14.28 2.37 -14.29
C ALA A 66 15.56 2.96 -13.69
N SER A 67 15.59 4.30 -13.58
CA SER A 67 16.69 4.97 -12.91
C SER A 67 16.78 4.56 -11.44
N ASP A 68 17.91 4.84 -10.79
CA ASP A 68 18.04 4.53 -9.36
C ASP A 68 17.05 5.38 -8.52
N GLU A 69 16.68 6.56 -9.00
CA GLU A 69 15.71 7.47 -8.36
C GLU A 69 14.29 6.94 -8.45
N ASP A 70 13.88 6.50 -9.65
CA ASP A 70 12.57 5.86 -9.86
C ASP A 70 12.47 4.57 -9.03
N THR A 71 13.58 3.82 -8.95
CA THR A 71 13.65 2.59 -8.15
C THR A 71 13.51 2.91 -6.66
N LEU A 72 14.17 3.95 -6.16
CA LEU A 72 14.02 4.40 -4.77
C LEU A 72 12.60 4.86 -4.48
N ARG A 73 12.01 5.68 -5.37
CA ARG A 73 10.64 6.18 -5.21
C ARG A 73 9.64 5.03 -5.10
N ARG A 74 9.66 4.12 -6.07
CA ARG A 74 8.81 2.94 -6.10
C ARG A 74 9.02 2.05 -4.88
N GLY A 75 10.28 1.82 -4.53
CA GLY A 75 10.66 1.04 -3.35
C GLY A 75 10.10 1.66 -2.07
N ALA A 76 10.35 2.94 -1.81
CA ALA A 76 9.89 3.65 -0.62
C ALA A 76 8.36 3.64 -0.47
N ILE A 77 7.61 3.86 -1.56
CA ILE A 77 6.14 3.76 -1.53
C ILE A 77 5.70 2.33 -1.21
N THR A 78 6.31 1.33 -1.85
CA THR A 78 5.93 -0.08 -1.68
C THR A 78 6.24 -0.60 -0.27
N ILE A 79 7.46 -0.39 0.23
CA ILE A 79 7.90 -0.98 1.50
C ILE A 79 7.71 -0.09 2.70
N ALA A 80 7.56 1.23 2.54
CA ALA A 80 7.45 2.16 3.66
C ALA A 80 6.22 3.06 3.61
N ASN A 81 5.36 2.91 2.60
CA ASN A 81 4.13 3.70 2.45
C ASN A 81 4.39 5.23 2.50
N LYS A 82 5.54 5.66 1.98
CA LYS A 82 5.93 7.08 1.99
C LYS A 82 6.83 7.42 0.80
N LEU A 83 6.86 8.70 0.46
CA LEU A 83 7.78 9.23 -0.56
C LEU A 83 9.19 9.37 0.02
N PRO A 84 10.25 9.14 -0.77
CA PRO A 84 11.62 9.42 -0.35
C PRO A 84 11.85 10.93 -0.20
N SER A 85 12.76 11.33 0.68
CA SER A 85 13.10 12.76 0.82
C SER A 85 13.91 13.27 -0.37
N THR A 86 13.88 14.58 -0.61
CA THR A 86 14.69 15.24 -1.66
C THR A 86 16.18 14.95 -1.49
N GLU A 87 16.68 14.88 -0.25
CA GLU A 87 18.07 14.53 0.04
C GLU A 87 18.39 13.07 -0.32
N GLN A 88 17.46 12.14 -0.07
CA GLN A 88 17.63 10.73 -0.42
C GLN A 88 17.66 10.56 -1.94
N ILE A 89 16.75 11.23 -2.67
CA ILE A 89 16.76 11.25 -4.14
C ILE A 89 18.11 11.78 -4.63
N ALA A 90 18.54 12.97 -4.17
CA ALA A 90 19.81 13.60 -4.56
C ALA A 90 21.05 12.71 -4.29
N SER A 91 21.05 12.00 -3.16
CA SER A 91 22.10 11.05 -2.79
C SER A 91 22.20 9.90 -3.80
N VAL A 92 21.06 9.33 -4.19
CA VAL A 92 21.00 8.21 -5.12
C VAL A 92 21.39 8.59 -6.55
N GLN A 93 21.02 9.78 -7.04
CA GLN A 93 21.39 10.24 -8.40
C GLN A 93 22.91 10.23 -8.63
N THR A 94 23.68 10.46 -7.56
CA THR A 94 25.15 10.60 -7.64
C THR A 94 25.91 9.37 -7.13
N GLY A 95 25.29 8.58 -6.24
CA GLY A 95 25.94 7.48 -5.53
C GLY A 95 25.79 6.10 -6.18
N GLY A 96 24.91 5.95 -7.17
CA GLY A 96 24.67 4.68 -7.87
C GLY A 96 24.06 3.59 -6.98
N GLU A 97 24.19 2.33 -7.40
CA GLU A 97 23.44 1.20 -6.82
C GLU A 97 23.75 0.90 -5.34
N ASP A 98 24.96 1.21 -4.84
CA ASP A 98 25.29 1.05 -3.41
C ASP A 98 24.60 2.14 -2.55
N ALA A 99 24.46 3.36 -3.09
CA ALA A 99 23.69 4.41 -2.44
C ALA A 99 22.18 4.08 -2.48
N LEU A 100 21.69 3.52 -3.59
CA LEU A 100 20.31 3.02 -3.69
C LEU A 100 20.00 1.96 -2.62
N ARG A 101 20.87 0.96 -2.44
CA ARG A 101 20.71 -0.04 -1.36
C ARG A 101 20.62 0.59 0.02
N THR A 102 21.51 1.55 0.28
CA THR A 102 21.55 2.26 1.56
C THR A 102 20.23 3.02 1.78
N ALA A 103 19.78 3.77 0.77
CA ALA A 103 18.54 4.54 0.82
C ALA A 103 17.30 3.64 0.98
N LEU A 104 17.25 2.48 0.30
CA LEU A 104 16.18 1.49 0.47
C LEU A 104 16.20 0.88 1.88
N ARG A 105 17.38 0.59 2.43
CA ARG A 105 17.51 0.06 3.79
C ARG A 105 17.01 1.05 4.85
N GLU A 106 17.22 2.35 4.65
CA GLU A 106 16.69 3.41 5.50
C GLU A 106 15.15 3.50 5.47
N GLN A 107 14.50 2.95 4.44
CA GLN A 107 13.03 2.85 4.40
C GLN A 107 12.49 1.69 5.24
N MET A 108 13.32 0.72 5.63
CA MET A 108 12.91 -0.52 6.31
C MET A 108 12.82 -0.36 7.84
N GLU A 109 12.20 0.73 8.29
CA GLU A 109 12.00 1.09 9.69
C GLU A 109 10.64 1.80 9.88
N GLY A 110 10.07 1.65 11.09
CA GLY A 110 8.82 2.31 11.49
C GLY A 110 7.55 1.66 10.97
N ASP A 111 6.41 2.30 11.26
CA ASP A 111 5.07 1.73 11.04
C ASP A 111 4.76 1.38 9.58
N GLY A 112 5.26 2.17 8.63
CA GLY A 112 5.07 1.91 7.20
C GLY A 112 5.70 0.59 6.75
N PHE A 113 6.89 0.27 7.26
CA PHE A 113 7.58 -1.01 6.99
C PHE A 113 6.95 -2.18 7.74
N ASN A 114 6.52 -1.97 8.99
CA ASN A 114 5.75 -2.96 9.72
C ASN A 114 4.48 -3.35 8.94
N ASP A 115 3.74 -2.35 8.47
CA ASP A 115 2.52 -2.54 7.69
C ASP A 115 2.77 -3.30 6.38
N PHE A 116 3.85 -2.98 5.65
CA PHE A 116 4.25 -3.75 4.47
C PHE A 116 4.48 -5.23 4.79
N LEU A 117 5.21 -5.54 5.87
CA LEU A 117 5.50 -6.92 6.27
C LEU A 117 4.24 -7.66 6.70
N MET A 118 3.40 -7.01 7.52
CA MET A 118 2.14 -7.58 8.02
C MET A 118 1.17 -7.86 6.87
N THR A 119 0.96 -6.88 5.98
CA THR A 119 0.08 -7.01 4.82
C THR A 119 0.63 -8.02 3.81
N GLY A 120 1.94 -7.98 3.51
CA GLY A 120 2.56 -8.91 2.59
C GLY A 120 2.52 -10.37 3.08
N ALA A 121 2.75 -10.60 4.36
CA ALA A 121 2.57 -11.91 4.95
C ALA A 121 1.09 -12.36 4.93
N ASN A 122 0.14 -11.43 5.13
CA ASN A 122 -1.29 -11.74 5.08
C ASN A 122 -1.77 -12.08 3.67
N ASP A 123 -1.21 -11.47 2.63
CA ASP A 123 -1.49 -11.81 1.23
C ASP A 123 -1.10 -13.27 0.88
N ARG A 124 -0.37 -13.96 1.77
CA ARG A 124 -0.03 -15.39 1.66
C ARG A 124 -0.79 -16.23 2.68
N LEU A 125 -0.79 -15.82 3.94
CA LEU A 125 -1.36 -16.62 5.03
C LEU A 125 -2.87 -16.44 5.17
N PHE A 126 -3.40 -15.28 4.80
CA PHE A 126 -4.83 -14.92 4.83
C PHE A 126 -5.48 -15.02 6.21
N THR A 127 -4.75 -14.66 7.26
CA THR A 127 -5.23 -14.73 8.65
C THR A 127 -6.11 -13.54 9.04
N ASP A 128 -6.05 -12.42 8.31
CA ASP A 128 -6.94 -11.26 8.53
C ASP A 128 -8.41 -11.57 8.20
N ALA A 129 -8.69 -12.70 7.55
CA ALA A 129 -10.06 -13.20 7.36
C ALA A 129 -10.81 -13.39 8.70
N PHE A 130 -10.09 -13.56 9.80
CA PHE A 130 -10.65 -13.66 11.15
C PHE A 130 -10.99 -12.31 11.79
N ILE A 131 -10.52 -11.21 11.20
CA ILE A 131 -10.69 -9.84 11.69
C ILE A 131 -11.85 -9.20 10.96
N ASP A 132 -11.86 -9.28 9.63
CA ASP A 132 -12.84 -8.62 8.77
C ASP A 132 -14.28 -9.20 8.89
N GLY A 133 -14.51 -10.13 9.83
CA GLY A 133 -15.82 -10.69 10.21
C GLY A 133 -16.29 -11.85 9.34
N ASP A 134 -15.46 -12.28 8.40
CA ASP A 134 -15.79 -13.23 7.34
C ASP A 134 -15.54 -14.69 7.70
N LEU A 135 -14.53 -14.95 8.54
CA LEU A 135 -14.25 -16.26 9.14
C LEU A 135 -14.24 -16.18 10.65
N TYR A 136 -14.72 -17.26 11.27
CA TYR A 136 -14.74 -17.38 12.71
C TYR A 136 -13.56 -18.22 13.21
N LEU A 137 -12.79 -17.68 14.15
CA LEU A 137 -11.65 -18.38 14.76
C LEU A 137 -12.11 -19.09 16.04
N GLU A 138 -12.49 -20.35 15.94
CA GLU A 138 -13.09 -21.10 17.07
C GLU A 138 -12.17 -21.20 18.29
N SER A 139 -10.84 -21.25 18.10
CA SER A 139 -9.86 -21.34 19.19
C SER A 139 -9.81 -20.11 20.11
N VAL A 140 -10.45 -19.00 19.73
CA VAL A 140 -10.47 -17.77 20.52
C VAL A 140 -11.85 -17.48 21.13
N GLU A 141 -12.83 -18.38 20.98
CA GLU A 141 -14.19 -18.21 21.50
C GLU A 141 -14.29 -18.45 23.02
N LEU A 142 -14.02 -17.42 23.81
CA LEU A 142 -13.94 -17.52 25.27
C LEU A 142 -15.28 -17.86 25.96
N SER A 143 -16.44 -17.69 25.32
CA SER A 143 -17.73 -18.03 25.94
C SER A 143 -17.93 -19.53 26.17
N THR A 144 -17.25 -20.37 25.38
CA THR A 144 -17.37 -21.83 25.46
C THR A 144 -16.02 -22.52 25.68
N MET A 145 -14.91 -21.79 25.60
CA MET A 145 -13.56 -22.32 25.71
C MET A 145 -13.17 -22.60 27.16
N VAL A 146 -12.87 -23.86 27.48
CA VAL A 146 -12.31 -24.24 28.80
C VAL A 146 -10.80 -24.18 28.85
N PHE A 147 -10.13 -24.20 27.70
CA PHE A 147 -8.68 -24.37 27.63
C PHE A 147 -7.87 -23.13 28.03
N PHE A 148 -8.51 -21.95 28.11
CA PHE A 148 -7.90 -20.70 28.59
C PHE A 148 -8.68 -20.17 29.80
N PRO A 149 -8.45 -20.70 31.02
CA PRO A 149 -9.26 -20.36 32.19
C PRO A 149 -9.28 -18.87 32.52
N ILE A 150 -8.18 -18.14 32.28
CA ILE A 150 -8.10 -16.69 32.49
C ILE A 150 -9.10 -15.97 31.58
N GLY A 151 -9.05 -16.24 30.28
CA GLY A 151 -9.94 -15.62 29.30
C GLY A 151 -11.40 -16.05 29.48
N ALA A 152 -11.65 -17.32 29.76
CA ALA A 152 -12.97 -17.87 30.02
C ALA A 152 -13.66 -17.20 31.23
N ASN A 153 -12.94 -17.10 32.35
CA ASN A 153 -13.45 -16.45 33.55
C ASN A 153 -13.61 -14.94 33.36
N LYS A 154 -12.68 -14.28 32.68
CA LYS A 154 -12.81 -12.86 32.32
C LYS A 154 -14.08 -12.62 31.50
N TYR A 155 -14.33 -13.43 30.47
CA TYR A 155 -15.57 -13.39 29.69
C TYR A 155 -16.79 -13.55 30.61
N PHE A 156 -16.83 -14.59 31.43
CA PHE A 156 -17.93 -14.86 32.35
C PHE A 156 -18.22 -13.71 33.32
N GLU A 157 -17.17 -13.04 33.81
CA GLU A 157 -17.25 -11.95 34.77
C GLU A 157 -17.67 -10.62 34.13
N GLU A 158 -17.15 -10.30 32.94
CA GLU A 158 -17.24 -8.99 32.30
C GLU A 158 -18.31 -8.87 31.21
N GLN A 159 -18.93 -9.97 30.75
CA GLN A 159 -19.97 -9.89 29.70
C GLN A 159 -21.14 -8.97 30.09
N PRO A 160 -21.59 -8.08 29.19
CA PRO A 160 -22.68 -7.17 29.47
C PRO A 160 -24.00 -7.96 29.53
N ARG A 161 -24.77 -7.72 30.59
CA ARG A 161 -25.93 -8.56 30.96
C ARG A 161 -27.27 -7.97 30.53
N ASP A 162 -27.31 -6.67 30.24
CA ASP A 162 -28.51 -5.89 29.93
C ASP A 162 -28.24 -4.91 28.76
N GLU A 163 -29.24 -4.62 27.90
CA GLU A 163 -29.12 -3.66 26.79
C GLU A 163 -28.72 -2.23 27.24
N GLU A 164 -28.97 -1.86 28.50
CA GLU A 164 -28.54 -0.59 29.11
C GLU A 164 -27.05 -0.54 29.49
N ASN A 165 -26.39 -1.70 29.62
CA ASN A 165 -24.97 -1.85 29.97
C ASN A 165 -24.14 -2.30 28.76
N ASN A 166 -24.57 -1.95 27.54
CA ASN A 166 -23.80 -2.17 26.31
C ASN A 166 -22.60 -1.20 26.29
N ASP A 167 -21.69 -1.37 27.25
CA ASP A 167 -20.48 -0.58 27.42
C ASP A 167 -19.57 -0.83 26.20
N PRO A 168 -19.27 0.21 25.40
CA PRO A 168 -18.34 0.11 24.28
C PRO A 168 -16.97 -0.49 24.69
N ASP A 169 -16.57 -0.34 25.95
CA ASP A 169 -15.30 -0.86 26.47
C ASP A 169 -15.28 -2.40 26.61
N THR A 170 -16.43 -3.04 26.88
CA THR A 170 -16.55 -4.52 26.92
C THR A 170 -16.45 -5.14 25.52
N VAL A 171 -16.88 -4.39 24.49
CA VAL A 171 -16.73 -4.76 23.07
C VAL A 171 -15.27 -4.61 22.60
N SER A 172 -14.47 -3.76 23.26
CA SER A 172 -13.10 -3.44 22.85
C SER A 172 -12.09 -4.57 23.14
N TRP A 173 -12.02 -5.08 24.38
CA TRP A 173 -10.95 -6.05 24.74
C TRP A 173 -11.07 -7.39 24.02
N LEU A 174 -12.29 -7.87 23.74
CA LEU A 174 -12.49 -9.10 22.98
C LEU A 174 -12.00 -8.95 21.55
N ARG A 175 -12.26 -7.81 20.90
CA ARG A 175 -11.73 -7.50 19.57
C ARG A 175 -10.21 -7.45 19.57
N GLU A 176 -9.61 -6.83 20.58
CA GLU A 176 -8.15 -6.78 20.75
C GLU A 176 -7.52 -8.17 20.99
N TRP A 177 -8.25 -9.08 21.67
CA TRP A 177 -7.90 -10.49 21.83
C TRP A 177 -7.95 -11.24 20.49
N TYR A 178 -9.05 -11.10 19.75
CA TYR A 178 -9.21 -11.69 18.42
C TYR A 178 -8.11 -11.20 17.46
N TRP A 179 -7.86 -9.89 17.42
CA TRP A 179 -6.82 -9.26 16.62
C TRP A 179 -5.43 -9.82 16.94
N GLY A 180 -5.06 -9.86 18.21
CA GLY A 180 -3.75 -10.37 18.64
C GLY A 180 -3.53 -11.82 18.25
N MET A 181 -4.56 -12.67 18.40
CA MET A 181 -4.49 -14.08 18.02
C MET A 181 -4.44 -14.28 16.50
N ALA A 182 -5.24 -13.53 15.74
CA ALA A 182 -5.30 -13.60 14.28
C ALA A 182 -4.00 -13.14 13.63
N ARG A 183 -3.41 -12.03 14.09
CA ARG A 183 -2.20 -11.44 13.51
C ARG A 183 -0.88 -11.92 14.12
N SER A 184 -0.90 -12.73 15.19
CA SER A 184 0.31 -13.28 15.80
C SER A 184 1.31 -13.91 14.79
N PRO A 185 0.90 -14.76 13.81
CA PRO A 185 1.86 -15.29 12.82
C PRO A 185 2.45 -14.21 11.90
N LEU A 186 1.67 -13.20 11.53
CA LEU A 186 2.13 -12.08 10.71
C LEU A 186 3.15 -11.23 11.48
N ALA A 187 2.82 -10.92 12.75
CA ALA A 187 3.69 -10.17 13.64
C ALA A 187 5.00 -10.92 13.91
N LEU A 188 5.00 -12.26 13.94
CA LEU A 188 6.23 -13.04 14.09
C LEU A 188 7.15 -12.84 12.88
N ILE A 189 6.61 -12.94 11.66
CA ILE A 189 7.36 -12.70 10.43
C ILE A 189 7.91 -11.26 10.43
N ALA A 190 7.05 -10.28 10.74
CA ALA A 190 7.46 -8.88 10.79
C ALA A 190 8.59 -8.65 11.82
N TYR A 191 8.42 -9.15 13.04
CA TYR A 191 9.41 -9.05 14.11
C TYR A 191 10.78 -9.62 13.72
N VAL A 192 10.80 -10.78 13.05
CA VAL A 192 12.04 -11.42 12.58
C VAL A 192 12.75 -10.53 11.57
N VAL A 193 12.03 -9.98 10.58
CA VAL A 193 12.62 -9.12 9.53
C VAL A 193 13.06 -7.77 10.08
N GLU A 194 12.22 -7.09 10.86
CA GLU A 194 12.48 -5.75 11.40
C GLU A 194 13.75 -5.70 12.25
N ASN A 195 14.02 -6.78 12.99
CA ASN A 195 15.11 -6.89 13.94
C ASN A 195 16.37 -7.56 13.35
N ASP A 196 16.45 -7.71 12.02
CA ASP A 196 17.59 -8.35 11.33
C ASP A 196 17.90 -9.77 11.87
N ARG A 197 16.87 -10.49 12.34
CA ARG A 197 17.02 -11.85 12.89
C ARG A 197 17.14 -12.87 11.76
N ASN A 198 17.62 -14.07 12.08
CA ASN A 198 17.68 -15.16 11.12
C ASN A 198 16.25 -15.58 10.75
N TYR A 199 15.91 -15.47 9.46
CA TYR A 199 14.56 -15.74 8.97
C TYR A 199 14.04 -17.17 9.23
N GLN A 200 14.92 -18.15 9.47
CA GLN A 200 14.50 -19.50 9.90
C GLN A 200 13.62 -19.47 11.16
N GLU A 201 13.77 -18.45 11.99
CA GLU A 201 13.00 -18.22 13.21
C GLU A 201 11.48 -18.14 12.96
N VAL A 202 11.02 -17.80 11.75
CA VAL A 202 9.58 -17.83 11.41
C VAL A 202 8.96 -19.22 11.58
N LEU A 203 9.76 -20.30 11.52
CA LEU A 203 9.33 -21.69 11.73
C LEU A 203 9.90 -22.32 13.00
N THR A 204 11.02 -21.81 13.51
CA THR A 204 11.73 -22.40 14.65
C THR A 204 11.54 -21.67 15.96
N ALA A 205 10.86 -20.51 15.96
CA ALA A 205 10.61 -19.76 17.18
C ALA A 205 9.89 -20.62 18.22
N ASP A 206 10.41 -20.60 19.45
CA ASP A 206 9.83 -21.20 20.65
C ASP A 206 8.89 -20.22 21.39
N TYR A 207 8.43 -19.21 20.68
CA TYR A 207 7.53 -18.16 21.15
C TYR A 207 6.54 -17.76 20.06
N MET A 208 5.53 -17.00 20.44
CA MET A 208 4.59 -16.31 19.54
C MET A 208 4.58 -14.82 19.85
N MET A 209 4.03 -14.01 18.94
CA MET A 209 3.87 -12.59 19.22
C MET A 209 2.59 -12.33 20.01
N LEU A 210 2.74 -11.64 21.13
CA LEU A 210 1.66 -11.28 22.04
C LEU A 210 1.48 -9.76 22.04
N ASN A 211 0.24 -9.32 21.97
CA ASN A 211 -0.18 -7.96 22.30
C ASN A 211 -0.62 -7.89 23.78
N PRO A 212 -0.96 -6.71 24.34
CA PRO A 212 -1.34 -6.58 25.74
C PRO A 212 -2.45 -7.53 26.20
N ARG A 213 -3.47 -7.78 25.36
CA ARG A 213 -4.61 -8.67 25.69
C ARG A 213 -4.28 -10.15 25.62
N THR A 214 -3.60 -10.56 24.56
CA THR A 214 -3.13 -11.95 24.43
C THR A 214 -2.09 -12.27 25.50
N ASN A 215 -1.26 -11.33 25.91
CA ASN A 215 -0.34 -11.49 27.05
C ASN A 215 -1.07 -11.75 28.38
N GLU A 216 -2.16 -11.02 28.65
CA GLU A 216 -3.00 -11.24 29.83
C GLU A 216 -3.61 -12.65 29.83
N ILE A 217 -4.28 -13.03 28.73
CA ILE A 217 -5.07 -14.27 28.65
C ILE A 217 -4.18 -15.51 28.53
N LEU A 218 -3.09 -15.43 27.76
CA LEU A 218 -2.14 -16.51 27.58
C LEU A 218 -1.06 -16.54 28.67
N ASN A 219 -1.19 -15.72 29.72
CA ASN A 219 -0.27 -15.70 30.86
C ASN A 219 1.21 -15.53 30.41
N GLY A 220 1.46 -14.58 29.51
CA GLY A 220 2.74 -14.40 28.83
C GLY A 220 3.87 -13.81 29.67
N ASP A 221 3.56 -13.27 30.86
CA ASP A 221 4.51 -12.60 31.77
C ASP A 221 5.33 -11.46 31.13
N LEU A 222 4.78 -10.81 30.08
CA LEU A 222 5.40 -9.67 29.43
C LEU A 222 4.95 -8.35 30.06
N THR A 223 5.84 -7.36 30.04
CA THR A 223 5.53 -5.98 30.42
C THR A 223 5.58 -5.10 29.18
N PHE A 224 4.52 -4.33 28.95
CA PHE A 224 4.43 -3.36 27.86
C PHE A 224 4.70 -1.95 28.36
N GLU A 225 5.23 -1.11 27.48
CA GLU A 225 5.40 0.33 27.73
C GLU A 225 4.03 1.02 27.92
N ALA A 226 4.03 2.15 28.64
CA ALA A 226 2.82 2.93 28.86
C ALA A 226 2.27 3.47 27.52
N GLY A 227 1.00 3.18 27.23
CA GLY A 227 0.35 3.57 25.96
C GLY A 227 0.40 2.50 24.87
N ALA A 228 1.01 1.34 25.12
CA ALA A 228 0.92 0.19 24.21
C ALA A 228 -0.55 -0.23 23.99
N ASN A 229 -0.90 -0.48 22.74
CA ASN A 229 -2.24 -0.89 22.32
C ASN A 229 -2.19 -2.32 21.73
N HIS A 230 -3.32 -2.79 21.21
CA HIS A 230 -3.45 -4.11 20.60
C HIS A 230 -2.63 -4.33 19.31
N ARG A 231 -2.07 -3.26 18.71
CA ARG A 231 -1.09 -3.32 17.61
C ARG A 231 0.35 -3.41 18.10
N SER A 232 0.61 -3.24 19.39
CA SER A 232 1.94 -3.39 19.98
C SER A 232 2.22 -4.86 20.28
N TYR A 233 3.24 -5.44 19.67
CA TYR A 233 3.60 -6.86 19.83
C TYR A 233 4.96 -7.05 20.51
N LEU A 234 5.05 -8.06 21.38
CA LEU A 234 6.29 -8.52 21.98
C LEU A 234 6.37 -10.06 21.88
N PRO A 235 7.57 -10.64 21.71
CA PRO A 235 7.74 -12.09 21.69
C PRO A 235 7.51 -12.68 23.09
N GLY A 236 6.67 -13.71 23.20
CA GLY A 236 6.40 -14.41 24.46
C GLY A 236 5.76 -15.78 24.26
N SER A 237 5.58 -16.52 25.36
CA SER A 237 5.07 -17.90 25.31
C SER A 237 3.61 -17.96 25.74
N ASN A 238 2.84 -18.85 25.10
CA ASN A 238 1.54 -19.29 25.62
C ASN A 238 1.74 -20.17 26.86
N ASN A 239 1.55 -19.60 28.05
CA ASN A 239 1.58 -20.31 29.33
C ASN A 239 0.17 -20.36 29.99
N GLY A 240 -0.87 -20.08 29.22
CA GLY A 240 -2.25 -19.95 29.70
C GLY A 240 -3.14 -21.12 29.32
N GLN A 241 -2.67 -22.01 28.44
CA GLN A 241 -3.43 -23.16 28.01
C GLN A 241 -3.39 -24.32 29.04
N ILE A 242 -4.53 -24.98 29.21
CA ILE A 242 -4.67 -26.25 29.94
C ILE A 242 -5.10 -27.38 29.00
N VAL A 243 -5.22 -28.60 29.52
CA VAL A 243 -5.89 -29.74 28.87
C VAL A 243 -7.11 -30.19 29.67
N ARG A 244 -7.93 -31.08 29.10
CA ARG A 244 -8.99 -31.75 29.88
C ARG A 244 -8.36 -32.80 30.78
N ASP A 245 -8.57 -32.69 32.08
CA ASP A 245 -8.13 -33.67 33.07
C ASP A 245 -9.17 -33.83 34.18
N ASP A 246 -8.88 -34.67 35.18
CA ASP A 246 -9.75 -34.90 36.33
C ASP A 246 -9.84 -33.72 37.31
N GLN A 247 -9.02 -32.68 37.12
CA GLN A 247 -9.00 -31.45 37.92
C GLN A 247 -9.82 -30.33 37.28
N LEU A 248 -10.12 -30.42 35.99
CA LEU A 248 -10.94 -29.45 35.27
C LEU A 248 -12.39 -29.48 35.76
N VAL A 249 -12.82 -28.38 36.38
CA VAL A 249 -14.22 -28.15 36.77
C VAL A 249 -14.69 -26.86 36.11
N ALA A 250 -15.65 -27.01 35.20
CA ALA A 250 -16.27 -25.90 34.49
C ALA A 250 -17.78 -26.02 34.49
N GLU A 251 -18.47 -24.88 34.64
CA GLU A 251 -19.93 -24.78 34.58
C GLU A 251 -20.32 -23.83 33.45
N PHE A 252 -21.25 -24.27 32.58
CA PHE A 252 -21.77 -23.45 31.49
C PHE A 252 -23.08 -22.78 31.90
N SER A 253 -23.16 -21.47 31.70
CA SER A 253 -24.37 -20.67 31.80
C SER A 253 -24.75 -20.14 30.43
N ASN A 254 -26.02 -20.31 30.03
CA ASN A 254 -26.51 -19.79 28.75
C ASN A 254 -26.31 -18.27 28.60
N ASP A 255 -26.37 -17.53 29.71
CA ASP A 255 -26.32 -16.07 29.70
C ASP A 255 -24.91 -15.51 29.96
N MET A 256 -23.99 -16.34 30.49
CA MET A 256 -22.66 -15.87 30.95
C MET A 256 -21.49 -16.62 30.27
N GLY A 257 -21.76 -17.68 29.52
CA GLY A 257 -20.72 -18.56 29.01
C GLY A 257 -20.17 -19.52 30.08
N VAL A 258 -18.95 -19.97 29.89
CA VAL A 258 -18.30 -20.97 30.75
C VAL A 258 -17.49 -20.32 31.87
N GLN A 259 -17.73 -20.77 33.11
CA GLN A 259 -16.89 -20.46 34.26
C GLN A 259 -16.01 -21.66 34.60
N VAL A 260 -14.69 -21.46 34.64
CA VAL A 260 -13.72 -22.49 35.00
C VAL A 260 -13.25 -22.25 36.44
N THR A 261 -13.62 -23.13 37.36
CA THR A 261 -13.38 -22.94 38.81
C THR A 261 -12.22 -23.76 39.36
N SER A 262 -11.79 -24.77 38.62
CA SER A 262 -10.63 -25.62 38.94
C SER A 262 -10.04 -26.14 37.63
N TRP A 263 -8.72 -26.24 37.57
CA TRP A 263 -7.97 -26.80 36.45
C TRP A 263 -6.63 -27.38 36.93
N GLY A 264 -6.08 -28.31 36.15
CA GLY A 264 -4.73 -28.82 36.34
C GLY A 264 -3.63 -27.80 36.02
N PRO A 265 -2.36 -28.21 35.92
CA PRO A 265 -1.28 -27.31 35.54
C PRO A 265 -1.46 -26.77 34.12
N TYR A 266 -1.03 -25.53 33.88
CA TYR A 266 -0.83 -25.02 32.53
C TYR A 266 0.21 -25.88 31.79
N ILE A 267 0.03 -26.03 30.48
CA ILE A 267 0.96 -26.78 29.64
C ILE A 267 2.16 -25.93 29.25
N ASP A 268 3.29 -26.60 29.05
CA ASP A 268 4.41 -26.03 28.29
C ASP A 268 4.03 -26.12 26.79
N TYR A 269 3.50 -25.01 26.26
CA TYR A 269 2.95 -25.01 24.90
C TYR A 269 4.06 -25.23 23.86
N PRO A 270 3.94 -26.25 22.98
CA PRO A 270 4.99 -26.58 22.03
C PRO A 270 4.98 -25.63 20.83
N HIS A 271 5.64 -24.47 20.98
CA HIS A 271 5.78 -23.48 19.90
C HIS A 271 6.65 -24.01 18.75
N ALA A 272 6.20 -23.76 17.51
CA ALA A 272 6.83 -24.11 16.25
C ALA A 272 6.66 -22.94 15.25
N GLY A 273 7.02 -21.74 15.69
CA GLY A 273 6.84 -20.49 14.95
C GLY A 273 5.41 -20.32 14.42
N VAL A 274 5.30 -19.94 13.14
CA VAL A 274 4.00 -19.72 12.47
C VAL A 274 3.10 -20.97 12.52
N LEU A 275 3.68 -22.17 12.42
CA LEU A 275 2.93 -23.42 12.25
C LEU A 275 2.07 -23.80 13.46
N SER A 276 2.50 -23.41 14.66
CA SER A 276 1.77 -23.66 15.91
C SER A 276 0.85 -22.50 16.31
N THR A 277 0.77 -21.42 15.52
CA THR A 277 -0.16 -20.34 15.86
C THR A 277 -1.61 -20.79 15.67
N HIS A 278 -2.49 -20.38 16.59
CA HIS A 278 -3.93 -20.69 16.49
C HIS A 278 -4.54 -20.19 15.18
N ALA A 279 -4.10 -19.03 14.69
CA ALA A 279 -4.52 -18.48 13.41
C ALA A 279 -4.11 -19.36 12.22
N PHE A 280 -2.87 -19.85 12.13
CA PHE A 280 -2.45 -20.75 11.06
C PHE A 280 -3.22 -22.08 11.09
N LEU A 281 -3.36 -22.66 12.29
CA LEU A 281 -4.06 -23.93 12.50
C LEU A 281 -5.56 -23.85 12.21
N GLY A 282 -6.18 -22.70 12.51
CA GLY A 282 -7.59 -22.43 12.22
C GLY A 282 -7.84 -22.04 10.76
N ARG A 283 -6.89 -21.32 10.13
CA ARG A 283 -7.03 -20.86 8.74
C ARG A 283 -7.04 -21.99 7.74
N TYR A 284 -6.27 -23.05 8.06
CA TYR A 284 -6.16 -24.27 7.28
C TYR A 284 -6.84 -25.42 8.03
N PRO A 285 -8.15 -25.65 7.76
CA PRO A 285 -8.98 -26.50 8.60
C PRO A 285 -8.61 -27.97 8.49
N THR A 286 -8.90 -28.74 9.53
CA THR A 286 -8.74 -30.19 9.54
C THR A 286 -10.02 -30.86 9.99
N THR A 287 -10.21 -32.12 9.58
CA THR A 287 -11.35 -32.95 9.96
C THR A 287 -10.91 -34.41 10.07
N ALA A 288 -11.76 -35.30 10.57
CA ALA A 288 -11.49 -36.74 10.61
C ALA A 288 -11.19 -37.37 9.23
N THR A 289 -11.65 -36.73 8.15
CA THR A 289 -11.42 -37.17 6.76
C THR A 289 -10.20 -36.50 6.14
N ASN A 290 -10.02 -35.19 6.35
CA ASN A 290 -8.87 -34.47 5.81
C ASN A 290 -7.57 -34.81 6.56
N ARG A 291 -7.63 -35.06 7.88
CA ARG A 291 -6.50 -35.50 8.72
C ARG A 291 -5.25 -34.65 8.53
N ASN A 292 -5.38 -33.33 8.71
CA ASN A 292 -4.33 -32.30 8.62
C ASN A 292 -3.71 -32.07 7.22
N ARG A 293 -4.24 -32.72 6.17
CA ARG A 293 -3.75 -32.54 4.80
C ARG A 293 -3.84 -31.10 4.31
N ALA A 294 -4.87 -30.33 4.70
CA ALA A 294 -4.92 -28.91 4.36
C ALA A 294 -3.75 -28.12 4.99
N ARG A 295 -3.45 -28.34 6.28
CA ARG A 295 -2.30 -27.72 6.98
C ARG A 295 -0.98 -28.11 6.31
N ALA A 296 -0.81 -29.38 5.96
CA ALA A 296 0.37 -29.87 5.25
C ALA A 296 0.53 -29.23 3.86
N ARG A 297 -0.56 -29.08 3.10
CA ARG A 297 -0.54 -28.49 1.74
C ARG A 297 0.00 -27.08 1.79
N TRP A 298 -0.55 -26.26 2.70
CA TRP A 298 -0.15 -24.87 2.84
C TRP A 298 1.26 -24.72 3.45
N THR A 299 1.67 -25.66 4.31
CA THR A 299 3.05 -25.71 4.81
C THR A 299 4.06 -25.93 3.67
N TYR A 300 3.80 -26.90 2.78
CA TYR A 300 4.62 -27.14 1.59
C TYR A 300 4.64 -25.91 0.65
N TYR A 301 3.47 -25.33 0.40
CA TYR A 301 3.34 -24.21 -0.53
C TYR A 301 4.10 -22.97 -0.04
N HIS A 302 3.91 -22.59 1.22
CA HIS A 302 4.48 -21.35 1.76
C HIS A 302 5.97 -21.45 2.09
N PHE A 303 6.43 -22.60 2.57
CA PHE A 303 7.77 -22.73 3.15
C PHE A 303 8.72 -23.65 2.39
N LEU A 304 8.22 -24.40 1.40
CA LEU A 304 9.04 -25.21 0.50
C LEU A 304 8.79 -24.90 -0.98
N GLY A 305 7.84 -24.01 -1.30
CA GLY A 305 7.51 -23.63 -2.68
C GLY A 305 6.85 -24.75 -3.49
N VAL A 306 6.28 -25.77 -2.83
CA VAL A 306 5.71 -26.96 -3.50
C VAL A 306 4.19 -26.91 -3.48
N ASP A 307 3.58 -26.82 -4.66
CA ASP A 307 2.12 -27.00 -4.82
C ASP A 307 1.80 -28.49 -4.96
N ILE A 308 1.50 -29.13 -3.83
CA ILE A 308 1.13 -30.56 -3.76
C ILE A 308 -0.08 -30.89 -4.63
N GLU A 309 -1.01 -29.95 -4.88
CA GLU A 309 -2.17 -30.26 -5.72
C GLU A 309 -1.83 -30.31 -7.21
N LYS A 310 -0.70 -29.73 -7.61
CA LYS A 310 -0.16 -29.79 -8.97
C LYS A 310 0.93 -30.84 -9.15
N SER A 311 1.34 -31.56 -8.10
CA SER A 311 2.49 -32.48 -8.16
C SER A 311 2.26 -33.71 -9.06
N ALA A 312 1.02 -34.17 -9.20
CA ALA A 312 0.64 -35.25 -10.11
C ALA A 312 -0.80 -35.11 -10.63
N SER A 313 -1.05 -35.60 -11.85
CA SER A 313 -2.39 -35.64 -12.43
C SER A 313 -3.27 -36.67 -11.71
N ARG A 314 -4.46 -36.27 -11.28
CA ARG A 314 -5.45 -37.20 -10.74
C ARG A 314 -6.04 -38.04 -11.88
N THR A 315 -5.91 -39.36 -11.80
CA THR A 315 -6.53 -40.26 -12.77
C THR A 315 -8.06 -40.17 -12.66
N THR A 316 -8.75 -40.18 -13.80
CA THR A 316 -10.21 -40.30 -13.89
C THR A 316 -10.64 -41.70 -14.34
N ASP A 317 -9.69 -42.61 -14.50
CA ASP A 317 -9.95 -43.99 -14.88
C ASP A 317 -10.60 -44.76 -13.71
N PRO A 318 -11.85 -45.23 -13.86
CA PRO A 318 -12.55 -45.94 -12.80
C PRO A 318 -11.87 -47.27 -12.42
N ASP A 319 -11.14 -47.91 -13.34
CA ASP A 319 -10.42 -49.15 -13.04
C ASP A 319 -9.19 -48.87 -12.17
N ALA A 320 -8.50 -47.74 -12.41
CA ALA A 320 -7.38 -47.29 -11.58
C ALA A 320 -7.82 -46.84 -10.17
N LEU A 321 -9.10 -46.48 -10.00
CA LEU A 321 -9.71 -46.05 -8.73
C LEU A 321 -10.54 -47.15 -8.06
N ALA A 322 -10.52 -48.38 -8.60
CA ALA A 322 -11.37 -49.46 -8.12
C ALA A 322 -10.98 -50.00 -6.73
N ASP A 323 -9.73 -49.80 -6.31
CA ASP A 323 -9.27 -50.19 -4.98
C ASP A 323 -9.72 -49.16 -3.94
N THR A 324 -10.65 -49.57 -3.09
CA THR A 324 -11.21 -48.77 -1.99
C THR A 324 -10.63 -49.11 -0.63
N ASP A 325 -9.71 -50.09 -0.54
CA ASP A 325 -9.09 -50.49 0.73
C ASP A 325 -7.93 -49.55 1.06
N ASN A 326 -8.22 -48.50 1.85
CA ASN A 326 -7.27 -47.45 2.23
C ASN A 326 -6.42 -46.96 1.03
N PRO A 327 -7.07 -46.35 0.01
CA PRO A 327 -6.42 -46.07 -1.27
C PRO A 327 -5.18 -45.19 -1.13
N THR A 328 -5.12 -44.31 -0.13
CA THR A 328 -3.96 -43.43 0.13
C THR A 328 -2.70 -44.20 0.55
N MET A 329 -2.86 -45.45 1.01
CA MET A 329 -1.77 -46.35 1.38
C MET A 329 -1.49 -47.41 0.31
N ASN A 330 -2.55 -47.95 -0.32
CA ASN A 330 -2.46 -49.18 -1.10
C ASN A 330 -2.62 -48.96 -2.62
N ASN A 331 -3.34 -47.91 -3.04
CA ASN A 331 -3.56 -47.63 -4.45
C ASN A 331 -2.46 -46.72 -4.98
N GLN A 332 -1.70 -47.19 -5.98
CA GLN A 332 -0.59 -46.45 -6.58
C GLN A 332 -1.01 -45.08 -7.14
N ALA A 333 -2.24 -44.96 -7.65
CA ALA A 333 -2.75 -43.71 -8.20
C ALA A 333 -2.94 -42.61 -7.14
N CYS A 334 -3.12 -42.98 -5.87
CA CYS A 334 -3.24 -42.05 -4.75
C CYS A 334 -1.91 -41.92 -3.99
N THR A 335 -1.22 -43.05 -3.81
CA THR A 335 0.03 -43.16 -3.05
C THR A 335 1.10 -42.19 -3.52
N VAL A 336 1.18 -41.90 -4.82
CA VAL A 336 2.13 -40.95 -5.42
C VAL A 336 2.15 -39.57 -4.77
N CYS A 337 0.99 -39.03 -4.36
CA CYS A 337 0.92 -37.77 -3.63
C CYS A 337 0.98 -37.98 -2.11
N HIS A 338 0.30 -39.03 -1.63
CA HIS A 338 0.15 -39.27 -0.19
C HIS A 338 1.46 -39.69 0.49
N GLU A 339 2.42 -40.26 -0.23
CA GLU A 339 3.76 -40.56 0.29
C GLU A 339 4.53 -39.32 0.77
N LEU A 340 4.36 -38.21 0.07
CA LEU A 340 4.98 -36.94 0.44
C LEU A 340 4.11 -36.15 1.44
N HIS A 341 2.80 -36.25 1.25
CA HIS A 341 1.86 -35.35 1.91
C HIS A 341 1.40 -35.80 3.30
N ASP A 342 1.08 -37.09 3.46
CA ASP A 342 0.52 -37.61 4.72
C ASP A 342 1.52 -37.58 5.89
N PRO A 343 2.83 -37.81 5.70
CA PRO A 343 3.81 -37.63 6.78
C PRO A 343 3.82 -36.21 7.37
N VAL A 344 3.77 -35.18 6.52
CA VAL A 344 3.72 -33.78 6.99
C VAL A 344 2.40 -33.50 7.69
N ALA A 345 1.29 -34.07 7.21
CA ALA A 345 0.01 -33.97 7.91
C ALA A 345 0.07 -34.61 9.32
N GLY A 346 0.83 -35.70 9.46
CA GLY A 346 1.07 -36.37 10.73
C GLY A 346 1.83 -35.54 11.76
N THR A 347 2.63 -34.55 11.37
CA THR A 347 3.38 -33.75 12.36
C THR A 347 2.47 -32.82 13.17
N PHE A 348 1.28 -32.50 12.66
CA PHE A 348 0.21 -31.73 13.32
C PHE A 348 -0.67 -32.58 14.27
N GLN A 349 -0.29 -33.83 14.55
CA GLN A 349 -1.11 -34.81 15.31
C GLN A 349 -1.62 -34.35 16.68
N ASN A 350 -0.93 -33.41 17.35
CA ASN A 350 -1.33 -32.94 18.67
C ASN A 350 -2.31 -31.75 18.65
N TYR A 351 -2.78 -31.31 17.47
CA TYR A 351 -3.68 -30.16 17.36
C TYR A 351 -5.03 -30.59 16.80
N GLY A 352 -6.08 -30.29 17.56
CA GLY A 352 -7.47 -30.57 17.20
C GLY A 352 -7.96 -29.79 15.97
N ASN A 353 -9.25 -29.97 15.66
CA ASN A 353 -9.87 -29.29 14.52
C ASN A 353 -9.81 -27.77 14.66
N GLU A 354 -10.02 -27.30 15.87
CA GLU A 354 -10.04 -25.88 16.25
C GLU A 354 -8.63 -25.30 16.46
N GLY A 355 -7.59 -26.14 16.38
CA GLY A 355 -6.19 -25.75 16.58
C GLY A 355 -5.72 -25.76 18.04
N ILE A 356 -6.53 -26.28 18.96
CA ILE A 356 -6.16 -26.45 20.37
C ILE A 356 -5.25 -27.68 20.53
N TYR A 357 -4.16 -27.52 21.28
CA TYR A 357 -3.24 -28.61 21.60
C TYR A 357 -3.87 -29.62 22.58
N ARG A 358 -3.89 -30.92 22.21
CA ARG A 358 -4.40 -32.06 22.99
C ARG A 358 -5.76 -31.80 23.64
N ASP A 359 -6.72 -31.50 22.79
CA ASP A 359 -8.06 -31.03 23.13
C ASP A 359 -9.04 -32.12 23.57
N LYS A 360 -8.65 -33.40 23.54
CA LYS A 360 -9.52 -34.51 23.96
C LYS A 360 -9.41 -34.82 25.44
N GLU A 361 -10.35 -35.63 25.93
CA GLU A 361 -10.41 -36.09 27.33
C GLU A 361 -9.05 -36.67 27.77
N ASP A 362 -8.71 -36.41 29.03
CA ASP A 362 -7.41 -36.73 29.66
C ASP A 362 -6.17 -36.06 29.05
N GLY A 363 -6.32 -35.20 28.03
CA GLY A 363 -5.23 -34.43 27.44
C GLY A 363 -4.16 -35.27 26.77
N LEU A 364 -4.52 -36.47 26.30
CA LEU A 364 -3.58 -37.45 25.74
C LEU A 364 -3.38 -37.28 24.23
N ASP A 365 -4.41 -36.82 23.51
CA ASP A 365 -4.44 -36.78 22.05
C ASP A 365 -5.38 -35.69 21.51
N SER A 366 -5.38 -35.53 20.18
CA SER A 366 -6.32 -34.69 19.42
C SER A 366 -7.17 -35.49 18.42
N LEU A 367 -7.26 -36.82 18.59
CA LEU A 367 -7.98 -37.70 17.67
C LEU A 367 -9.50 -37.57 17.83
N PRO A 368 -10.26 -37.51 16.72
CA PRO A 368 -11.70 -37.35 16.78
C PRO A 368 -12.38 -38.60 17.35
N ALA A 369 -13.44 -38.42 18.13
CA ALA A 369 -14.23 -39.52 18.70
C ALA A 369 -14.82 -40.45 17.61
N SER A 370 -15.13 -39.91 16.43
CA SER A 370 -15.58 -40.68 15.28
C SER A 370 -14.52 -41.65 14.73
N TYR A 371 -13.24 -41.37 14.98
CA TYR A 371 -12.15 -42.29 14.68
C TYR A 371 -11.91 -43.27 15.83
N LYS A 372 -11.89 -42.82 17.09
CA LYS A 372 -11.65 -43.70 18.24
C LYS A 372 -12.77 -44.71 18.44
N TYR A 373 -14.02 -44.29 18.21
CA TYR A 373 -15.24 -45.05 18.47
C TYR A 373 -16.26 -44.93 17.32
N PRO A 374 -15.94 -45.42 16.10
CA PRO A 374 -16.79 -45.22 14.93
C PRO A 374 -18.22 -45.76 15.11
N ARG A 375 -18.38 -46.84 15.88
CA ARG A 375 -19.68 -47.45 16.20
C ARG A 375 -20.62 -46.58 17.05
N TYR A 376 -20.13 -45.48 17.62
CA TYR A 376 -20.99 -44.51 18.30
C TYR A 376 -21.70 -43.57 17.32
N PHE A 377 -21.20 -43.48 16.09
CA PHE A 377 -21.70 -42.59 15.05
C PHE A 377 -22.42 -43.35 13.93
N ASP A 378 -22.01 -44.59 13.66
CA ASP A 378 -22.64 -45.49 12.70
C ASP A 378 -22.60 -46.93 13.21
N GLU A 379 -23.77 -47.55 13.41
CA GLU A 379 -23.90 -48.91 13.98
C GLU A 379 -23.26 -49.99 13.09
N ASP A 380 -23.18 -49.74 11.79
CA ASP A 380 -22.61 -50.65 10.80
C ASP A 380 -21.10 -50.39 10.57
N ALA A 381 -20.50 -49.42 11.26
CA ALA A 381 -19.09 -49.11 11.07
C ALA A 381 -18.15 -50.21 11.60
N GLU A 382 -17.11 -50.49 10.81
CA GLU A 382 -16.03 -51.36 11.22
C GLU A 382 -15.23 -50.75 12.38
N PRO A 383 -14.66 -51.57 13.28
CA PRO A 383 -13.79 -51.08 14.35
C PRO A 383 -12.58 -50.33 13.78
N SER A 384 -12.25 -49.21 14.40
CA SER A 384 -11.04 -48.46 14.10
C SER A 384 -9.78 -49.20 14.59
N PRO A 385 -8.61 -49.02 13.92
CA PRO A 385 -7.34 -49.56 14.40
C PRO A 385 -6.74 -48.81 15.60
N TYR A 386 -7.41 -47.75 16.09
CA TYR A 386 -7.03 -46.98 17.27
C TYR A 386 -6.69 -47.86 18.49
N LYS A 387 -5.61 -47.51 19.17
CA LYS A 387 -5.22 -48.02 20.48
C LYS A 387 -5.07 -46.88 21.47
N GLU A 388 -5.36 -47.18 22.72
CA GLU A 388 -5.19 -46.22 23.80
C GLU A 388 -3.75 -45.71 23.87
N GLY A 389 -3.59 -44.38 23.84
CA GLY A 389 -2.29 -43.70 23.78
C GLY A 389 -1.81 -43.35 22.38
N ASP A 390 -2.54 -43.72 21.32
CA ASP A 390 -2.24 -43.25 19.97
C ASP A 390 -2.51 -41.74 19.88
N THR A 391 -1.53 -40.98 19.39
CA THR A 391 -1.66 -39.55 19.06
C THR A 391 -1.99 -39.32 17.59
N TRP A 392 -1.80 -40.33 16.74
CA TRP A 392 -1.99 -40.27 15.29
C TRP A 392 -2.84 -41.43 14.78
N PHE A 393 -3.44 -41.24 13.60
CA PHE A 393 -4.24 -42.25 12.91
C PHE A 393 -3.34 -43.45 12.52
N ALA A 394 -3.54 -44.60 13.15
CA ALA A 394 -2.76 -45.82 12.92
C ALA A 394 -2.88 -46.41 11.51
N ASP A 395 -3.88 -45.99 10.73
CA ASP A 395 -4.12 -46.30 9.33
C ASP A 395 -3.53 -45.26 8.35
N MET A 396 -2.74 -44.30 8.84
CA MET A 396 -2.02 -43.30 8.04
C MET A 396 -0.51 -43.56 8.05
N ARG A 397 0.20 -42.88 7.14
CA ARG A 397 1.67 -42.82 7.15
C ARG A 397 2.18 -42.15 8.42
N GLU A 398 3.35 -42.59 8.87
CA GLU A 398 3.99 -42.04 10.07
C GLU A 398 4.38 -40.56 9.87
N PRO A 399 4.28 -39.72 10.92
CA PRO A 399 4.69 -38.32 10.87
C PRO A 399 6.14 -38.13 10.38
N GLY A 400 6.36 -37.18 9.48
CA GLY A 400 7.67 -37.00 8.83
C GLY A 400 7.71 -35.98 7.70
N LEU A 401 8.86 -35.88 7.03
CA LEU A 401 9.11 -35.03 5.85
C LEU A 401 10.12 -35.75 4.94
N ASP A 402 9.78 -35.92 3.66
CA ASP A 402 10.66 -36.50 2.62
C ASP A 402 11.39 -37.80 3.03
N GLY A 403 10.65 -38.70 3.70
CA GLY A 403 11.16 -40.00 4.16
C GLY A 403 11.89 -39.97 5.51
N GLN A 404 12.13 -38.79 6.08
CA GLN A 404 12.59 -38.64 7.47
C GLN A 404 11.41 -38.73 8.43
N LEU A 405 11.58 -39.42 9.56
CA LEU A 405 10.53 -39.63 10.56
C LEU A 405 10.65 -38.68 11.75
N ALA A 406 9.54 -38.08 12.15
CA ALA A 406 9.42 -37.32 13.39
C ALA A 406 9.35 -38.27 14.58
N SER A 407 10.53 -38.69 15.08
CA SER A 407 10.65 -39.79 16.05
C SER A 407 10.03 -39.55 17.44
N ASN A 408 9.73 -38.30 17.80
CA ASN A 408 9.05 -37.96 19.04
C ASN A 408 7.69 -37.31 18.73
N PRO A 409 6.57 -37.97 19.09
CA PRO A 409 5.25 -37.45 18.81
C PRO A 409 4.92 -36.18 19.61
N ASP A 410 5.57 -35.93 20.75
CA ASP A 410 5.29 -34.75 21.58
C ASP A 410 5.78 -33.43 20.95
N ASN A 411 6.75 -33.50 20.03
CA ASN A 411 7.36 -32.31 19.41
C ASN A 411 7.46 -32.41 17.88
N SER A 412 6.59 -33.22 17.26
CA SER A 412 6.66 -33.48 15.82
C SER A 412 6.53 -32.22 14.96
N LEU A 413 5.78 -31.21 15.43
CA LEU A 413 5.63 -29.95 14.71
C LEU A 413 6.86 -29.05 14.81
N GLN A 414 7.50 -28.96 15.99
CA GLN A 414 8.81 -28.27 16.10
C GLN A 414 9.88 -28.96 15.27
N TRP A 415 9.88 -30.30 15.25
CA TRP A 415 10.77 -31.05 14.37
C TRP A 415 10.54 -30.66 12.91
N LEU A 416 9.29 -30.62 12.44
CA LEU A 416 8.97 -30.20 11.08
C LEU A 416 9.48 -28.78 10.77
N GLY A 417 9.23 -27.82 11.67
CA GLY A 417 9.70 -26.44 11.50
C GLY A 417 11.22 -26.36 11.33
N ASN A 418 11.97 -27.13 12.12
CA ASN A 418 13.43 -27.21 12.01
C ASN A 418 13.90 -27.88 10.71
N GLU A 419 13.27 -28.98 10.28
CA GLU A 419 13.66 -29.64 9.02
C GLU A 419 13.38 -28.75 7.81
N ILE A 420 12.23 -28.08 7.77
CA ILE A 420 11.90 -27.13 6.69
C ILE A 420 12.89 -25.97 6.69
N ALA A 421 13.17 -25.38 7.86
CA ALA A 421 14.10 -24.26 7.94
C ALA A 421 15.51 -24.61 7.40
N ASN A 422 15.94 -25.87 7.55
CA ASN A 422 17.23 -26.36 7.07
C ASN A 422 17.16 -26.95 5.64
N ASP A 423 16.00 -26.98 5.01
CA ASP A 423 15.81 -27.48 3.66
C ASP A 423 16.36 -26.50 2.62
N SER A 424 17.01 -27.00 1.57
CA SER A 424 17.56 -26.15 0.50
C SER A 424 16.47 -25.37 -0.26
N ARG A 425 15.23 -25.85 -0.27
CA ARG A 425 14.09 -25.16 -0.91
C ARG A 425 13.60 -23.94 -0.11
N PHE A 426 13.94 -23.85 1.17
CA PHE A 426 13.45 -22.78 2.05
C PHE A 426 13.81 -21.38 1.55
N GLY A 427 15.02 -21.21 0.99
CA GLY A 427 15.46 -19.92 0.42
C GLY A 427 14.58 -19.47 -0.75
N ALA A 428 14.47 -20.30 -1.79
CA ALA A 428 13.64 -20.02 -2.97
C ALA A 428 12.15 -19.86 -2.62
N ALA A 429 11.65 -20.65 -1.65
CA ALA A 429 10.30 -20.52 -1.12
C ALA A 429 10.09 -19.15 -0.45
N THR A 430 11.09 -18.66 0.29
CA THR A 430 11.05 -17.34 0.94
C THR A 430 11.05 -16.20 -0.09
N VAL A 431 11.85 -16.29 -1.15
CA VAL A 431 11.78 -15.31 -2.26
C VAL A 431 10.40 -15.33 -2.90
N SER A 432 9.87 -16.51 -3.17
CA SER A 432 8.52 -16.70 -3.73
C SER A 432 7.41 -16.23 -2.78
N PHE A 433 7.63 -16.31 -1.47
CA PHE A 433 6.68 -15.82 -0.46
C PHE A 433 6.49 -14.31 -0.58
N TRP A 434 7.58 -13.55 -0.70
CA TRP A 434 7.56 -12.08 -0.79
C TRP A 434 7.34 -11.52 -2.20
N TRP A 435 7.45 -12.37 -3.23
CA TRP A 435 7.38 -11.95 -4.63
C TRP A 435 6.16 -11.08 -4.95
N SER A 436 4.97 -11.50 -4.54
CA SER A 436 3.72 -10.76 -4.81
C SER A 436 3.64 -9.40 -4.13
N SER A 437 4.28 -9.27 -2.97
CA SER A 437 4.29 -8.03 -2.19
C SER A 437 5.30 -7.02 -2.74
N VAL A 438 6.45 -7.49 -3.23
CA VAL A 438 7.49 -6.62 -3.80
C VAL A 438 7.22 -6.31 -5.28
N MET A 439 6.92 -7.32 -6.08
CA MET A 439 6.78 -7.18 -7.55
C MET A 439 5.36 -6.79 -7.97
N GLY A 440 4.35 -7.13 -7.17
CA GLY A 440 2.96 -6.88 -7.53
C GLY A 440 2.28 -7.93 -8.40
N ALA A 441 2.94 -9.05 -8.65
CA ALA A 441 2.40 -10.17 -9.41
C ALA A 441 2.81 -11.46 -8.70
N ASP A 442 2.06 -12.54 -8.88
CA ASP A 442 2.47 -13.84 -8.35
C ASP A 442 3.67 -14.39 -9.14
N PRO A 443 4.51 -15.26 -8.54
CA PRO A 443 5.54 -15.98 -9.29
C PRO A 443 4.93 -16.70 -10.50
N LEU A 444 5.63 -16.66 -11.62
CA LEU A 444 5.26 -17.32 -12.86
C LEU A 444 5.14 -18.82 -12.62
N VAL A 445 4.15 -19.43 -13.28
CA VAL A 445 3.97 -20.87 -13.31
C VAL A 445 4.40 -21.41 -14.66
N ALA A 446 4.96 -22.62 -14.67
CA ALA A 446 5.34 -23.29 -15.91
C ALA A 446 4.13 -23.39 -16.85
N PRO A 447 4.27 -23.06 -18.15
CA PRO A 447 3.17 -23.16 -19.09
C PRO A 447 2.78 -24.62 -19.32
N GLU A 448 1.47 -24.90 -19.30
CA GLU A 448 0.93 -26.27 -19.45
C GLU A 448 0.55 -26.62 -20.90
N LEU A 449 0.25 -25.62 -21.74
CA LEU A 449 -0.23 -25.81 -23.12
C LEU A 449 0.92 -25.70 -24.12
N THR A 450 1.58 -26.81 -24.40
CA THR A 450 2.74 -26.89 -25.32
C THR A 450 2.43 -26.46 -26.75
N ASP A 451 1.19 -26.61 -27.20
CA ASP A 451 0.75 -26.22 -28.56
C ASP A 451 0.38 -24.72 -28.69
N ALA A 452 0.44 -23.95 -27.60
CA ALA A 452 0.11 -22.53 -27.63
C ALA A 452 1.17 -21.72 -28.39
N ALA A 453 0.74 -20.73 -29.17
CA ALA A 453 1.64 -19.91 -29.99
C ALA A 453 2.67 -19.12 -29.16
N ASP A 454 2.33 -18.81 -27.91
CA ASP A 454 3.15 -18.07 -26.93
C ASP A 454 3.84 -19.00 -25.90
N TYR A 455 3.80 -20.32 -26.10
CA TYR A 455 4.36 -21.30 -25.16
C TYR A 455 5.86 -21.08 -24.92
N ALA A 456 6.63 -20.90 -26.01
CA ALA A 456 8.08 -20.72 -25.91
C ALA A 456 8.44 -19.45 -25.14
N ASP A 457 7.71 -18.36 -25.33
CA ASP A 457 7.95 -17.10 -24.63
C ASP A 457 7.59 -17.20 -23.14
N LYS A 458 6.47 -17.84 -22.81
CA LYS A 458 6.07 -18.10 -21.42
C LYS A 458 7.02 -19.04 -20.70
N LEU A 459 7.53 -20.05 -21.40
CA LEU A 459 8.52 -20.97 -20.84
C LEU A 459 9.82 -20.24 -20.54
N ALA A 460 10.31 -19.44 -21.49
CA ALA A 460 11.52 -18.64 -21.29
C ALA A 460 11.40 -17.68 -20.10
N ALA A 461 10.26 -16.99 -19.95
CA ALA A 461 10.02 -16.11 -18.81
C ALA A 461 9.95 -16.87 -17.47
N TYR A 462 9.27 -18.01 -17.45
CA TYR A 462 9.20 -18.87 -16.26
C TYR A 462 10.59 -19.34 -15.81
N GLU A 463 11.43 -19.74 -16.75
CA GLU A 463 12.78 -20.23 -16.44
C GLU A 463 13.71 -19.13 -15.98
N GLU A 464 13.73 -17.97 -16.65
CA GLU A 464 14.52 -16.81 -16.20
C GLU A 464 14.13 -16.41 -14.77
N GLN A 465 12.83 -16.41 -14.46
CA GLN A 465 12.37 -16.07 -13.12
C GLN A 465 12.74 -17.16 -12.10
N SER A 466 12.60 -18.43 -12.47
CA SER A 466 12.92 -19.56 -11.61
C SER A 466 14.41 -19.57 -11.28
N ALA A 467 15.28 -19.32 -12.26
CA ALA A 467 16.72 -19.17 -12.06
C ALA A 467 17.03 -18.05 -11.07
N PHE A 468 16.46 -16.85 -11.29
CA PHE A 468 16.64 -15.72 -10.38
C PHE A 468 16.16 -16.02 -8.95
N ILE A 469 14.98 -16.63 -8.78
CA ILE A 469 14.42 -17.00 -7.47
C ILE A 469 15.33 -18.00 -6.75
N ASN A 470 15.84 -19.00 -7.48
CA ASN A 470 16.71 -20.04 -6.93
C ASN A 470 18.08 -19.47 -6.52
N ASP A 471 18.69 -18.65 -7.36
CA ASP A 471 19.98 -18.02 -7.10
C ASP A 471 19.91 -17.06 -5.91
N LEU A 472 18.91 -16.16 -5.91
CA LEU A 472 18.70 -15.25 -4.79
C LEU A 472 18.36 -16.02 -3.49
N GLY A 473 17.61 -17.12 -3.61
CA GLY A 473 17.34 -18.02 -2.47
C GLY A 473 18.60 -18.65 -1.88
N ALA A 474 19.56 -19.05 -2.73
CA ALA A 474 20.85 -19.58 -2.30
C ALA A 474 21.73 -18.49 -1.66
N GLU A 475 21.75 -17.28 -2.22
CA GLU A 475 22.45 -16.13 -1.64
C GLU A 475 21.84 -15.73 -0.29
N PHE A 476 20.52 -15.74 -0.16
CA PHE A 476 19.81 -15.49 1.09
C PHE A 476 20.23 -16.47 2.18
N ILE A 477 20.30 -17.78 1.87
CA ILE A 477 20.79 -18.81 2.81
C ILE A 477 22.24 -18.53 3.24
N ALA A 478 23.10 -18.12 2.30
CA ALA A 478 24.53 -17.90 2.57
C ALA A 478 24.83 -16.57 3.28
N GLY A 479 24.00 -15.56 3.06
CA GLY A 479 24.24 -14.16 3.41
C GLY A 479 24.51 -13.32 2.16
N ILE A 480 23.52 -12.54 1.75
CA ILE A 480 23.56 -11.68 0.56
C ILE A 480 24.71 -10.67 0.70
N ARG A 481 25.55 -10.58 -0.33
CA ARG A 481 26.71 -9.66 -0.40
C ARG A 481 27.64 -9.71 0.84
N GLY A 482 27.73 -10.85 1.52
CA GLY A 482 28.54 -11.00 2.73
C GLY A 482 27.88 -10.48 4.01
N GLY A 483 26.57 -10.19 3.96
CA GLY A 483 25.71 -9.93 5.11
C GLY A 483 25.42 -11.19 5.94
N SER A 484 24.48 -11.07 6.87
CA SER A 484 24.06 -12.20 7.71
C SER A 484 23.25 -13.20 6.89
N ALA A 485 23.49 -14.50 7.12
CA ALA A 485 22.65 -15.56 6.58
C ALA A 485 21.18 -15.35 6.97
N TYR A 486 20.27 -15.58 6.03
CA TYR A 486 18.82 -15.45 6.19
C TYR A 486 18.37 -14.05 6.64
N ASN A 487 19.02 -12.98 6.19
CA ASN A 487 18.57 -11.62 6.49
C ASN A 487 17.42 -11.18 5.56
N GLY A 488 16.24 -10.93 6.16
CA GLY A 488 15.04 -10.57 5.41
C GLY A 488 15.08 -9.19 4.74
N LYS A 489 15.75 -8.19 5.35
CA LYS A 489 15.88 -6.84 4.77
C LYS A 489 16.76 -6.86 3.52
N ASP A 490 17.90 -7.55 3.60
CA ASP A 490 18.82 -7.72 2.47
C ASP A 490 18.13 -8.42 1.29
N LEU A 491 17.31 -9.45 1.57
CA LEU A 491 16.49 -10.13 0.56
C LEU A 491 15.55 -9.14 -0.16
N LEU A 492 14.75 -8.39 0.60
CA LEU A 492 13.79 -7.43 0.04
C LEU A 492 14.49 -6.35 -0.80
N ILE A 493 15.68 -5.89 -0.37
CA ILE A 493 16.49 -4.92 -1.13
C ILE A 493 16.93 -5.49 -2.48
N GLU A 494 17.50 -6.69 -2.53
CA GLU A 494 17.97 -7.27 -3.80
C GLU A 494 16.81 -7.62 -4.74
N MET A 495 15.63 -7.96 -4.19
CA MET A 495 14.41 -8.06 -5.00
C MET A 495 14.08 -6.72 -5.69
N MET A 496 14.12 -5.59 -4.97
CA MET A 496 13.84 -4.26 -5.53
C MET A 496 14.92 -3.76 -6.51
N ILE A 497 16.15 -4.26 -6.41
CA ILE A 497 17.24 -3.87 -7.34
C ILE A 497 17.27 -4.75 -8.59
N SER A 498 16.57 -5.88 -8.56
CA SER A 498 16.53 -6.82 -9.67
C SER A 498 15.92 -6.21 -10.95
N PRO A 499 16.29 -6.74 -12.12
CA PRO A 499 15.61 -6.43 -13.39
C PRO A 499 14.08 -6.61 -13.34
N TRP A 500 13.58 -7.56 -12.54
CA TRP A 500 12.14 -7.82 -12.38
C TRP A 500 11.39 -6.66 -11.75
N PHE A 501 12.03 -5.91 -10.85
CA PHE A 501 11.45 -4.71 -10.26
C PHE A 501 11.74 -3.47 -11.12
N ARG A 502 12.85 -3.45 -11.86
CA ARG A 502 13.34 -2.24 -12.54
C ARG A 502 12.99 -2.17 -14.02
N ALA A 503 12.48 -3.23 -14.66
CA ALA A 503 12.11 -3.17 -16.07
C ALA A 503 11.16 -1.98 -16.33
N ASN A 504 11.45 -1.17 -17.34
CA ASN A 504 10.72 0.08 -17.59
C ASN A 504 10.02 0.07 -18.94
N LYS A 505 10.77 -0.23 -20.00
CA LYS A 505 10.21 -0.21 -21.34
C LYS A 505 10.92 -1.21 -22.24
N VAL A 506 10.12 -1.90 -23.06
CA VAL A 506 10.60 -2.68 -24.20
C VAL A 506 10.76 -1.75 -25.41
N GLU A 507 11.95 -1.71 -26.00
CA GLU A 507 12.23 -0.88 -27.18
C GLU A 507 11.47 -1.41 -28.42
N ALA A 508 10.92 -0.49 -29.23
CA ALA A 508 9.94 -0.78 -30.28
C ALA A 508 10.42 -1.72 -31.41
N ASP A 509 11.74 -1.98 -31.50
CA ASP A 509 12.38 -2.85 -32.50
C ASP A 509 13.19 -4.00 -31.86
N ALA A 510 13.06 -4.23 -30.55
CA ALA A 510 13.76 -5.31 -29.86
C ALA A 510 13.10 -6.67 -30.17
N SER A 511 13.92 -7.65 -30.55
CA SER A 511 13.50 -9.06 -30.60
C SER A 511 13.55 -9.63 -29.18
N THR A 512 12.54 -9.34 -28.36
CA THR A 512 12.45 -9.90 -27.01
C THR A 512 11.87 -11.31 -27.08
N VAL A 513 12.73 -12.33 -27.10
CA VAL A 513 12.28 -13.68 -26.77
C VAL A 513 11.89 -13.67 -25.29
N GLY A 514 10.63 -13.97 -24.96
CA GLY A 514 10.16 -14.01 -23.56
C GLY A 514 9.72 -12.66 -22.95
N ALA A 515 10.60 -11.66 -22.81
CA ALA A 515 10.28 -10.45 -22.00
C ALA A 515 9.07 -9.65 -22.50
N GLY A 516 8.78 -9.66 -23.81
CA GLY A 516 7.58 -9.06 -24.36
C GLY A 516 6.27 -9.76 -23.93
N ALA A 517 6.31 -11.07 -23.63
CA ALA A 517 5.17 -11.86 -23.22
C ALA A 517 4.78 -11.65 -21.74
N THR A 518 5.72 -11.17 -20.91
CA THR A 518 5.48 -10.84 -19.50
C THR A 518 5.59 -9.35 -19.20
N ALA A 519 5.74 -8.50 -20.22
CA ALA A 519 5.93 -7.05 -20.05
C ALA A 519 4.80 -6.34 -19.29
N ALA A 520 3.61 -6.92 -19.23
CA ALA A 520 2.48 -6.39 -18.46
C ALA A 520 2.56 -6.69 -16.95
N ASP A 521 3.38 -7.68 -16.56
CA ASP A 521 3.42 -8.26 -15.21
C ASP A 521 4.79 -8.10 -14.53
N ILE A 522 5.72 -7.36 -15.15
CA ILE A 522 7.08 -7.12 -14.64
C ILE A 522 7.43 -5.64 -14.71
N GLY A 523 8.34 -5.20 -13.85
CA GLY A 523 8.87 -3.85 -13.92
C GLY A 523 8.00 -2.81 -13.22
N VAL A 524 8.25 -1.54 -13.53
CA VAL A 524 7.57 -0.36 -12.95
C VAL A 524 6.12 -0.26 -13.41
N ARG A 525 5.38 0.68 -12.82
CA ARG A 525 3.98 1.01 -13.12
C ARG A 525 3.00 -0.11 -12.74
N ARG A 526 3.21 -0.69 -11.56
CA ARG A 526 2.25 -1.55 -10.89
C ARG A 526 1.14 -0.69 -10.27
N LEU A 527 -0.12 -1.11 -10.40
CA LEU A 527 -1.24 -0.47 -9.69
C LEU A 527 -1.01 -0.52 -8.17
N LEU A 528 -1.11 0.63 -7.54
CA LEU A 528 -1.02 0.77 -6.08
C LEU A 528 -2.20 0.07 -5.41
N THR A 529 -1.93 -0.60 -4.30
CA THR A 529 -3.00 -1.12 -3.43
C THR A 529 -3.74 0.04 -2.75
N PRO A 530 -4.96 -0.18 -2.22
CA PRO A 530 -5.69 0.88 -1.50
C PRO A 530 -4.85 1.55 -0.41
N LYS A 531 -4.09 0.75 0.35
CA LYS A 531 -3.24 1.23 1.44
C LYS A 531 -2.05 2.07 0.96
N GLU A 532 -1.39 1.63 -0.11
CA GLU A 532 -0.28 2.38 -0.73
C GLU A 532 -0.76 3.68 -1.38
N LEU A 533 -1.91 3.66 -2.07
CA LEU A 533 -2.50 4.86 -2.67
C LEU A 533 -2.94 5.85 -1.60
N GLU A 534 -3.56 5.38 -0.52
CA GLU A 534 -3.93 6.23 0.61
C GLU A 534 -2.69 6.88 1.21
N ALA A 535 -1.65 6.09 1.51
CA ALA A 535 -0.44 6.62 2.12
C ALA A 535 0.30 7.60 1.21
N LYS A 536 0.38 7.34 -0.10
CA LYS A 536 0.90 8.29 -1.10
C LYS A 536 0.08 9.58 -1.08
N THR A 537 -1.25 9.48 -1.07
CA THR A 537 -2.14 10.64 -1.04
C THR A 537 -1.98 11.44 0.25
N THR A 538 -1.90 10.77 1.40
CA THR A 538 -1.69 11.42 2.70
C THR A 538 -0.33 12.10 2.77
N GLY A 539 0.72 11.48 2.23
CA GLY A 539 2.04 12.09 2.15
C GLY A 539 2.09 13.34 1.26
N LEU A 540 1.34 13.35 0.15
CA LEU A 540 1.29 14.47 -0.79
C LEU A 540 0.37 15.62 -0.36
N LEU A 541 -0.75 15.31 0.30
CA LEU A 541 -1.78 16.30 0.66
C LEU A 541 -1.74 16.70 2.14
N GLY A 542 -1.09 15.90 2.98
CA GLY A 542 -1.02 16.10 4.44
C GLY A 542 -2.22 15.56 5.23
N TRP A 543 -3.16 14.86 4.57
CA TRP A 543 -4.34 14.28 5.24
C TRP A 543 -4.93 13.06 4.51
N THR A 544 -5.77 12.30 5.20
CA THR A 544 -6.37 11.06 4.69
C THR A 544 -7.83 11.25 4.29
N TRP A 545 -8.26 10.62 3.19
CA TRP A 545 -9.60 10.79 2.63
C TRP A 545 -10.72 10.37 3.60
N GLY A 546 -11.49 11.33 4.09
CA GLY A 546 -12.64 11.08 4.96
C GLY A 546 -12.27 10.37 6.25
N SER A 547 -11.04 10.57 6.73
CA SER A 547 -10.57 9.98 7.97
C SER A 547 -11.15 10.71 9.18
N TYR A 548 -11.55 9.93 10.19
CA TYR A 548 -11.90 10.45 11.50
C TYR A 548 -11.49 9.45 12.59
N GLY A 549 -11.09 9.98 13.75
CA GLY A 549 -10.67 9.17 14.88
C GLY A 549 -11.86 8.68 15.71
N ALA A 550 -11.64 7.55 16.40
CA ALA A 550 -12.51 7.01 17.44
C ALA A 550 -13.78 6.27 16.98
N ASP A 551 -13.65 5.37 16.02
CA ASP A 551 -14.63 4.30 15.92
C ASP A 551 -14.14 3.02 16.62
N SER A 552 -14.84 2.62 17.68
CA SER A 552 -14.65 1.32 18.35
C SER A 552 -14.84 0.12 17.42
N TYR A 553 -15.48 0.31 16.26
CA TYR A 553 -15.71 -0.72 15.25
C TYR A 553 -14.51 -0.98 14.34
N GLU A 554 -13.55 -0.04 14.23
CA GLU A 554 -12.38 -0.24 13.38
C GLU A 554 -11.21 -0.85 14.14
N TYR A 555 -10.66 -1.92 13.60
CA TYR A 555 -9.64 -2.68 14.31
C TYR A 555 -8.28 -2.00 14.37
N ASP A 556 -7.94 -1.05 13.51
CA ASP A 556 -6.74 -0.23 13.66
C ASP A 556 -7.01 1.11 14.37
N GLY A 557 -8.27 1.35 14.74
CA GLY A 557 -8.75 2.54 15.45
C GLY A 557 -8.96 3.77 14.56
N VAL A 558 -8.90 3.63 13.24
CA VAL A 558 -9.04 4.73 12.28
C VAL A 558 -9.93 4.32 11.13
N TYR A 559 -11.04 5.03 10.93
CA TYR A 559 -11.81 4.89 9.70
C TYR A 559 -11.21 5.77 8.60
N THR A 560 -11.24 5.27 7.36
CA THR A 560 -10.86 5.96 6.14
C THR A 560 -11.82 5.61 5.01
N THR A 561 -12.01 6.53 4.06
CA THR A 561 -12.91 6.26 2.94
C THR A 561 -12.30 5.27 1.95
N LEU A 562 -10.98 5.28 1.74
CA LEU A 562 -10.37 4.39 0.74
C LEU A 562 -10.25 2.95 1.25
N ASN A 563 -9.69 2.71 2.44
CA ASN A 563 -9.51 1.34 2.92
C ASN A 563 -10.82 0.70 3.38
N ASP A 564 -11.65 1.40 4.17
CA ASP A 564 -12.80 0.77 4.84
C ASP A 564 -14.06 0.73 3.97
N ARG A 565 -14.31 1.78 3.18
CA ARG A 565 -15.49 1.83 2.29
C ARG A 565 -15.22 1.29 0.91
N TYR A 566 -14.08 1.65 0.33
CA TYR A 566 -13.75 1.35 -1.07
C TYR A 566 -12.64 0.32 -1.24
N GLY A 567 -12.11 -0.28 -0.17
CA GLY A 567 -10.94 -1.15 -0.22
C GLY A 567 -11.09 -2.28 -1.24
N ILE A 568 -12.17 -3.05 -1.16
CA ILE A 568 -12.48 -4.12 -2.13
C ILE A 568 -12.79 -3.55 -3.53
N TYR A 569 -13.50 -2.42 -3.63
CA TYR A 569 -13.83 -1.79 -4.90
C TYR A 569 -12.60 -1.29 -5.67
N TYR A 570 -11.54 -0.90 -4.95
CA TYR A 570 -10.29 -0.42 -5.52
C TYR A 570 -9.24 -1.53 -5.75
N GLY A 571 -9.44 -2.74 -5.21
CA GLY A 571 -8.56 -3.90 -5.46
C GLY A 571 -7.89 -4.52 -4.24
N GLY A 572 -8.35 -4.18 -3.03
CA GLY A 572 -8.03 -4.87 -1.79
C GLY A 572 -8.56 -6.31 -1.73
N ILE A 573 -8.26 -7.00 -0.62
CA ILE A 573 -8.68 -8.38 -0.36
C ILE A 573 -9.39 -8.47 0.99
N ASP A 574 -10.29 -9.45 1.15
CA ASP A 574 -10.95 -9.78 2.43
C ASP A 574 -10.31 -11.01 3.10
N SER A 575 -9.25 -11.57 2.49
CA SER A 575 -8.54 -12.78 2.91
C SER A 575 -9.41 -14.06 2.97
N ASN A 576 -10.68 -14.01 2.58
CA ASN A 576 -11.64 -15.10 2.60
C ASN A 576 -12.18 -15.45 1.21
N GLY A 577 -13.07 -14.62 0.66
CA GLY A 577 -13.67 -14.79 -0.66
C GLY A 577 -12.78 -14.23 -1.77
N ILE A 578 -12.13 -13.11 -1.49
CA ILE A 578 -11.19 -12.40 -2.37
C ILE A 578 -9.81 -12.52 -1.76
N LYS A 579 -8.93 -13.31 -2.39
CA LYS A 579 -7.58 -13.63 -1.88
C LYS A 579 -6.45 -13.11 -2.77
N SER A 580 -6.80 -12.53 -3.90
CA SER A 580 -5.84 -12.00 -4.87
C SER A 580 -6.17 -10.54 -5.13
N ARG A 581 -5.17 -9.68 -5.02
CA ARG A 581 -5.31 -8.26 -5.38
C ARG A 581 -5.54 -8.12 -6.88
N ALA A 582 -6.41 -7.20 -7.25
CA ALA A 582 -6.53 -6.82 -8.64
C ALA A 582 -5.27 -6.05 -9.07
N ARG A 583 -4.67 -6.45 -10.19
CA ARG A 583 -3.42 -5.86 -10.70
C ARG A 583 -3.63 -4.97 -11.92
N GLN A 584 -4.85 -4.93 -12.44
CA GLN A 584 -5.24 -4.13 -13.60
C GLN A 584 -6.38 -3.20 -13.22
N LEU A 585 -6.26 -1.94 -13.63
CA LEU A 585 -7.28 -0.93 -13.37
C LEU A 585 -8.59 -1.30 -14.07
N THR A 586 -9.65 -1.48 -13.29
CA THR A 586 -11.01 -1.69 -13.81
C THR A 586 -11.78 -0.37 -13.87
N SER A 587 -12.89 -0.33 -14.61
CA SER A 587 -13.77 0.84 -14.61
C SER A 587 -14.29 1.22 -13.23
N LEU A 588 -14.46 0.23 -12.34
CA LEU A 588 -14.91 0.46 -10.97
C LEU A 588 -13.81 1.14 -10.13
N MET A 589 -12.56 0.70 -10.28
CA MET A 589 -11.40 1.30 -9.63
C MET A 589 -11.15 2.72 -10.12
N ALA A 590 -11.26 2.96 -11.43
CA ALA A 590 -11.13 4.30 -12.01
C ALA A 590 -12.16 5.28 -11.41
N ASN A 591 -13.42 4.85 -11.24
CA ASN A 591 -14.44 5.67 -10.59
C ASN A 591 -14.12 5.97 -9.11
N VAL A 592 -13.47 5.04 -8.39
CA VAL A 592 -13.03 5.27 -7.00
C VAL A 592 -11.90 6.29 -6.97
N ALA A 593 -10.90 6.16 -7.85
CA ALA A 593 -9.80 7.12 -7.96
C ALA A 593 -10.30 8.53 -8.34
N GLU A 594 -11.20 8.63 -9.32
CA GLU A 594 -11.84 9.90 -9.69
C GLU A 594 -12.62 10.49 -8.51
N ARG A 595 -13.37 9.65 -7.78
CA ARG A 595 -14.11 10.10 -6.60
C ARG A 595 -13.17 10.60 -5.51
N GLN A 596 -12.03 9.96 -5.28
CA GLN A 596 -11.02 10.41 -4.33
C GLN A 596 -10.48 11.78 -4.74
N ALA A 597 -10.01 11.91 -5.98
CA ALA A 597 -9.45 13.14 -6.53
C ALA A 597 -10.42 14.33 -6.40
N VAL A 598 -11.66 14.17 -6.87
CA VAL A 598 -12.68 15.23 -6.81
C VAL A 598 -13.06 15.57 -5.38
N SER A 599 -13.05 14.59 -4.47
CA SER A 599 -13.43 14.82 -3.07
C SER A 599 -12.35 15.53 -2.26
N MET A 600 -11.08 15.35 -2.63
CA MET A 600 -9.94 15.85 -1.86
C MET A 600 -9.30 17.11 -2.43
N ALA A 601 -9.37 17.34 -3.74
CA ALA A 601 -8.58 18.39 -4.38
C ALA A 601 -8.93 19.80 -3.85
N CYS A 602 -10.22 20.16 -3.81
CA CYS A 602 -10.63 21.51 -3.43
C CYS A 602 -10.17 21.90 -2.03
N SER A 603 -10.46 21.06 -1.05
CA SER A 603 -10.07 21.34 0.33
C SER A 603 -8.55 21.33 0.49
N SER A 604 -7.83 20.48 -0.27
CA SER A 604 -6.37 20.41 -0.18
C SER A 604 -5.73 21.70 -0.67
N VAL A 605 -6.22 22.25 -1.79
CA VAL A 605 -5.77 23.55 -2.30
C VAL A 605 -6.05 24.67 -1.31
N VAL A 606 -7.30 24.78 -0.84
CA VAL A 606 -7.71 25.86 0.08
C VAL A 606 -6.92 25.80 1.39
N VAL A 607 -6.79 24.63 1.99
CA VAL A 607 -6.07 24.49 3.26
C VAL A 607 -4.58 24.70 3.09
N ASP A 608 -3.99 24.29 1.95
CA ASP A 608 -2.57 24.54 1.72
C ASP A 608 -2.28 26.02 1.53
N PHE A 609 -3.05 26.75 0.71
CA PHE A 609 -2.86 28.20 0.54
C PHE A 609 -3.13 29.02 1.82
N PHE A 610 -3.98 28.51 2.72
CA PHE A 610 -4.24 29.09 4.03
C PHE A 610 -3.02 29.04 4.97
N ARG A 611 -2.08 28.11 4.75
CA ARG A 611 -0.81 28.07 5.48
C ARG A 611 0.11 29.20 5.02
N THR A 612 1.03 29.60 5.90
CA THR A 612 2.11 30.49 5.49
C THR A 612 2.96 29.81 4.42
N ASP A 613 3.53 30.58 3.49
CA ASP A 613 4.20 30.04 2.29
C ASP A 613 5.22 28.93 2.62
N SER A 614 6.05 29.14 3.65
CA SER A 614 7.06 28.16 4.09
C SER A 614 6.51 26.90 4.77
N GLU A 615 5.23 26.88 5.13
CA GLU A 615 4.53 25.75 5.76
C GLU A 615 3.62 25.00 4.77
N ARG A 616 3.51 25.48 3.53
CA ARG A 616 2.75 24.82 2.46
C ARG A 616 3.41 23.51 2.05
N ILE A 617 2.58 22.50 1.80
CA ILE A 617 2.99 21.16 1.36
C ILE A 617 3.09 21.12 -0.16
N ILE A 618 2.15 21.75 -0.89
CA ILE A 618 2.03 21.64 -2.34
C ILE A 618 2.48 22.96 -3.01
N PHE A 619 1.96 24.09 -2.53
CA PHE A 619 2.08 25.39 -3.21
C PHE A 619 3.12 26.32 -2.58
N ASN A 620 4.11 25.79 -1.87
CA ASN A 620 5.23 26.58 -1.36
C ASN A 620 5.96 27.31 -2.52
N GLY A 621 6.18 28.61 -2.39
CA GLY A 621 6.89 29.44 -3.37
C GLY A 621 6.01 29.96 -4.52
N ILE A 622 4.68 29.80 -4.45
CA ILE A 622 3.74 30.46 -5.36
C ILE A 622 2.55 31.03 -4.59
N ASP A 623 2.13 32.26 -4.93
CA ASP A 623 0.99 32.89 -4.28
C ASP A 623 -0.31 32.71 -5.09
N GLN A 624 -1.45 32.74 -4.41
CA GLN A 624 -2.77 32.66 -5.04
C GLN A 624 -3.06 33.88 -5.95
N SER A 625 -2.34 34.99 -5.80
CA SER A 625 -2.42 36.16 -6.68
C SER A 625 -1.64 36.01 -8.00
N ILE A 626 -0.88 34.92 -8.18
CA ILE A 626 -0.09 34.69 -9.39
C ILE A 626 -0.95 34.03 -10.46
N THR A 627 -1.23 34.78 -11.52
CA THR A 627 -2.02 34.34 -12.68
C THR A 627 -1.13 34.10 -13.91
N PRO A 628 -1.65 33.43 -14.97
CA PRO A 628 -0.96 33.33 -16.26
C PRO A 628 -0.59 34.68 -16.87
N ALA A 629 -1.31 35.75 -16.52
CA ALA A 629 -1.06 37.10 -17.01
C ALA A 629 -0.08 37.90 -16.15
N THR A 630 0.16 37.51 -14.90
CA THR A 630 0.91 38.35 -13.95
C THR A 630 2.36 38.56 -14.41
N GLU A 631 2.80 39.81 -14.49
CA GLU A 631 4.22 40.19 -14.67
C GLU A 631 4.87 40.45 -13.31
N PHE A 632 4.17 41.14 -12.43
CA PHE A 632 4.49 41.28 -11.02
C PHE A 632 3.26 41.80 -10.26
N VAL A 633 3.22 41.52 -8.96
CA VAL A 633 2.20 42.01 -8.03
C VAL A 633 2.86 42.28 -6.69
N GLU A 634 2.48 43.38 -6.05
CA GLU A 634 2.87 43.70 -4.68
C GLU A 634 1.64 44.17 -3.89
N GLU A 635 1.55 43.75 -2.63
CA GLU A 635 0.52 44.17 -1.69
C GLU A 635 1.06 45.20 -0.69
N PHE A 636 0.19 46.12 -0.27
CA PHE A 636 0.52 47.24 0.59
C PHE A 636 -0.58 47.52 1.61
N GLU A 637 -0.18 47.91 2.82
CA GLU A 637 -1.07 48.59 3.77
C GLU A 637 -0.99 50.10 3.58
N VAL A 638 -2.13 50.75 3.37
CA VAL A 638 -2.24 52.19 3.17
C VAL A 638 -2.45 52.88 4.52
N SER A 639 -1.41 53.57 4.99
CA SER A 639 -1.42 54.25 6.28
C SER A 639 -2.08 55.64 6.23
N ALA A 640 -2.10 56.26 5.05
CA ALA A 640 -2.73 57.56 4.83
C ALA A 640 -4.25 57.48 5.01
N SER A 641 -4.82 58.36 5.84
CA SER A 641 -6.24 58.31 6.21
C SER A 641 -7.10 59.45 5.61
N SER A 642 -6.51 60.30 4.78
CA SER A 642 -7.22 61.42 4.15
C SER A 642 -6.51 61.93 2.89
N ALA A 643 -7.23 62.68 2.05
CA ALA A 643 -6.71 63.32 0.85
C ALA A 643 -5.55 64.31 1.08
N ASP A 644 -5.33 64.78 2.32
CA ASP A 644 -4.20 65.65 2.66
C ASP A 644 -2.89 64.88 2.92
N GLY A 645 -2.98 63.57 3.13
CA GLY A 645 -1.87 62.72 3.58
C GLY A 645 -1.39 61.67 2.59
N ILE A 646 -1.86 61.71 1.33
CA ILE A 646 -1.63 60.73 0.25
C ILE A 646 -0.25 60.06 0.35
N GLU A 647 -0.26 58.73 0.32
CA GLU A 647 0.92 57.88 0.34
C GLU A 647 1.23 57.37 -1.07
N THR A 648 2.51 57.40 -1.46
CA THR A 648 2.96 56.81 -2.73
C THR A 648 3.49 55.40 -2.47
N LEU A 649 2.75 54.40 -2.94
CA LEU A 649 3.11 52.99 -2.88
C LEU A 649 3.77 52.58 -4.19
N ILE A 650 4.79 51.72 -4.14
CA ILE A 650 5.64 51.44 -5.30
C ILE A 650 5.79 49.94 -5.48
N ALA A 651 5.15 49.41 -6.52
CA ALA A 651 5.41 48.05 -6.99
C ALA A 651 6.50 48.07 -8.07
N SER A 652 7.37 47.06 -8.10
CA SER A 652 8.46 47.00 -9.07
C SER A 652 8.62 45.63 -9.71
N GLY A 653 9.05 45.61 -10.96
CA GLY A 653 9.28 44.36 -11.67
C GLY A 653 9.84 44.58 -13.06
N THR A 654 9.91 43.50 -13.84
CA THR A 654 10.35 43.52 -15.24
C THR A 654 9.17 43.23 -16.13
N LEU A 655 8.96 44.07 -17.15
CA LEU A 655 7.93 43.87 -18.16
C LEU A 655 8.55 43.33 -19.44
N ILE A 656 7.84 42.45 -20.14
CA ILE A 656 8.16 42.12 -21.53
C ILE A 656 7.44 43.06 -22.51
N GLU A 657 7.91 43.12 -23.77
CA GLU A 657 7.25 43.87 -24.84
C GLU A 657 5.81 43.40 -25.03
N GLY A 658 4.87 44.32 -25.22
CA GLY A 658 3.47 43.98 -25.50
C GLY A 658 2.44 44.89 -24.81
N SER A 659 1.17 44.52 -24.98
CA SER A 659 0.05 45.17 -24.30
C SER A 659 -0.06 44.67 -22.87
N LYS A 660 -0.16 45.59 -21.92
CA LYS A 660 -0.18 45.34 -20.48
C LYS A 660 -1.33 46.07 -19.84
N THR A 661 -1.72 45.65 -18.65
CA THR A 661 -2.71 46.34 -17.82
C THR A 661 -2.21 46.49 -16.40
N ILE A 662 -2.31 47.69 -15.85
CA ILE A 662 -2.03 47.94 -14.43
C ILE A 662 -3.34 47.81 -13.67
N THR A 663 -3.37 46.93 -12.68
CA THR A 663 -4.54 46.66 -11.85
C THR A 663 -4.24 47.10 -10.42
N VAL A 664 -5.20 47.82 -9.82
CA VAL A 664 -5.17 48.17 -8.41
C VAL A 664 -6.43 47.61 -7.76
N ALA A 665 -6.26 46.72 -6.77
CA ALA A 665 -7.36 46.06 -6.07
C ALA A 665 -7.41 46.49 -4.60
N PHE A 666 -8.63 46.62 -4.07
CA PHE A 666 -8.90 46.78 -2.64
C PHE A 666 -9.16 45.39 -2.03
N LEU A 667 -8.41 45.01 -0.99
CA LEU A 667 -8.29 43.60 -0.55
C LEU A 667 -9.04 43.26 0.73
N ASN A 668 -9.49 44.24 1.52
CA ASN A 668 -10.03 43.98 2.84
C ASN A 668 -11.17 44.94 3.20
N ASP A 669 -12.29 44.84 2.49
CA ASP A 669 -13.47 45.64 2.77
C ASP A 669 -13.98 45.42 4.19
N PHE A 670 -14.53 46.47 4.79
CA PHE A 670 -15.11 46.41 6.12
C PHE A 670 -16.21 47.43 6.25
N PHE A 671 -17.40 46.96 6.61
CA PHE A 671 -18.54 47.81 6.92
C PHE A 671 -19.17 47.42 8.26
N ASP A 672 -19.29 48.41 9.14
CA ASP A 672 -20.10 48.32 10.36
C ASP A 672 -20.95 49.60 10.53
N GLU A 673 -22.18 49.44 11.02
CA GLU A 673 -23.11 50.57 11.16
C GLU A 673 -22.60 51.67 12.12
N GLU A 674 -21.76 51.32 13.11
CA GLU A 674 -21.20 52.25 14.10
C GLU A 674 -19.77 52.70 13.75
N GLU A 675 -18.93 51.80 13.23
CA GLU A 675 -17.52 52.08 12.94
C GLU A 675 -17.29 52.69 11.54
N GLY A 676 -18.28 52.58 10.65
CA GLY A 676 -18.24 53.16 9.30
C GLY A 676 -17.82 52.16 8.24
N ASP A 677 -17.40 52.71 7.10
CA ASP A 677 -17.13 51.99 5.87
C ASP A 677 -15.67 52.19 5.46
N ARG A 678 -14.96 51.09 5.21
CA ARG A 678 -13.55 51.12 4.83
C ARG A 678 -13.46 51.19 3.31
N ASN A 679 -12.85 52.26 2.80
CA ASN A 679 -12.74 52.47 1.36
C ASN A 679 -11.30 52.81 0.95
N LEU A 680 -10.89 52.38 -0.25
CA LEU A 680 -9.61 52.73 -0.85
C LEU A 680 -9.80 53.85 -1.87
N VAL A 681 -9.03 54.93 -1.76
CA VAL A 681 -9.04 56.04 -2.72
C VAL A 681 -7.70 56.11 -3.45
N VAL A 682 -7.73 55.89 -4.76
CA VAL A 682 -6.55 55.95 -5.64
C VAL A 682 -6.59 57.25 -6.44
N THR A 683 -5.55 58.07 -6.34
CA THR A 683 -5.53 59.45 -6.88
C THR A 683 -4.76 59.58 -8.18
N ALA A 684 -3.60 58.92 -8.28
CA ALA A 684 -2.73 58.95 -9.45
C ALA A 684 -1.98 57.62 -9.59
N LEU A 685 -1.61 57.30 -10.83
CA LEU A 685 -0.78 56.15 -11.16
C LEU A 685 0.32 56.59 -12.13
N ARG A 686 1.57 56.28 -11.78
CA ARG A 686 2.77 56.64 -12.54
C ARG A 686 3.61 55.39 -12.82
N LEU A 687 3.84 55.08 -14.10
CA LEU A 687 4.81 54.08 -14.53
C LEU A 687 6.13 54.78 -14.82
N THR A 688 7.19 54.39 -14.12
CA THR A 688 8.54 54.92 -14.30
C THR A 688 9.52 53.82 -14.69
N ASP A 689 10.58 54.16 -15.41
CA ASP A 689 11.69 53.25 -15.63
C ASP A 689 12.62 53.19 -14.39
N SER A 690 13.58 52.27 -14.40
CA SER A 690 14.58 52.14 -13.32
C SER A 690 15.45 53.40 -13.08
N GLU A 691 15.46 54.37 -14.00
CA GLU A 691 16.17 55.64 -13.88
C GLU A 691 15.28 56.77 -13.34
N GLY A 692 13.98 56.51 -13.13
CA GLY A 692 12.98 57.44 -12.63
C GLY A 692 12.32 58.31 -13.73
N ASN A 693 12.50 57.99 -15.01
CA ASN A 693 11.80 58.67 -16.08
C ASN A 693 10.35 58.19 -16.16
N VAL A 694 9.39 59.12 -16.25
CA VAL A 694 7.96 58.80 -16.36
C VAL A 694 7.64 58.28 -17.76
N LEU A 695 7.27 57.01 -17.84
CA LEU A 695 6.80 56.34 -19.05
C LEU A 695 5.31 56.59 -19.28
N ARG A 696 4.53 56.63 -18.20
CA ARG A 696 3.09 56.94 -18.24
C ARG A 696 2.63 57.52 -16.91
N GLU A 697 1.70 58.47 -16.96
CA GLU A 697 1.06 59.06 -15.79
C GLU A 697 -0.42 59.27 -16.08
N VAL A 698 -1.28 58.88 -15.13
CA VAL A 698 -2.73 59.06 -15.22
C VAL A 698 -3.28 59.56 -13.89
N SER A 699 -4.22 60.50 -13.96
CA SER A 699 -4.98 60.98 -12.82
C SER A 699 -6.32 60.27 -12.77
N LEU A 700 -6.62 59.66 -11.62
CA LEU A 700 -7.79 58.81 -11.43
C LEU A 700 -9.06 59.64 -11.21
N ALA A 701 -8.94 60.94 -10.91
CA ALA A 701 -10.07 61.88 -10.92
C ALA A 701 -10.72 62.02 -12.32
N ASN A 702 -10.01 61.64 -13.38
CA ASN A 702 -10.53 61.61 -14.76
C ASN A 702 -10.67 60.17 -15.29
N PHE A 703 -10.91 59.18 -14.43
CA PHE A 703 -10.96 57.76 -14.78
C PHE A 703 -11.80 57.47 -16.04
N ASP A 704 -13.00 58.03 -16.12
CA ASP A 704 -13.93 57.83 -17.25
C ASP A 704 -13.38 58.33 -18.60
N SER A 705 -12.32 59.15 -18.59
CA SER A 705 -11.65 59.66 -19.79
C SER A 705 -10.40 58.86 -20.17
N ILE A 706 -9.99 57.87 -19.37
CA ILE A 706 -8.82 57.03 -19.64
C ILE A 706 -9.24 55.94 -20.63
N PRO A 707 -8.65 55.88 -21.84
CA PRO A 707 -9.04 54.89 -22.84
C PRO A 707 -8.83 53.45 -22.34
N GLY A 708 -9.90 52.66 -22.39
CA GLY A 708 -9.89 51.25 -22.01
C GLY A 708 -9.81 50.97 -20.51
N ALA A 709 -9.88 51.99 -19.65
CA ALA A 709 -9.93 51.77 -18.21
C ALA A 709 -11.25 51.11 -17.79
N THR A 710 -11.17 50.14 -16.88
CA THR A 710 -12.32 49.39 -16.36
C THR A 710 -12.22 49.29 -14.85
N ALA A 711 -13.36 49.20 -14.18
CA ALA A 711 -13.43 48.96 -12.74
C ALA A 711 -14.62 48.08 -12.42
N THR A 712 -14.48 47.20 -11.44
CA THR A 712 -15.54 46.26 -11.04
C THR A 712 -16.52 46.88 -10.04
N CYS A 713 -16.05 47.84 -9.23
CA CYS A 713 -16.88 48.69 -8.41
C CYS A 713 -16.21 50.05 -8.21
N GLY A 714 -16.93 50.99 -7.59
CA GLY A 714 -16.38 52.29 -7.22
C GLY A 714 -16.84 53.46 -8.10
N GLY A 715 -16.15 54.59 -7.97
CA GLY A 715 -16.46 55.80 -8.73
C GLY A 715 -15.39 56.87 -8.66
N ALA A 716 -15.26 57.64 -9.74
CA ALA A 716 -14.37 58.80 -9.81
C ALA A 716 -15.05 60.08 -9.29
N ASP A 717 -14.29 60.88 -8.55
CA ASP A 717 -14.63 62.25 -8.21
C ASP A 717 -13.41 63.18 -8.31
N GLN A 718 -13.49 64.37 -7.72
CA GLN A 718 -12.39 65.35 -7.74
C GLN A 718 -11.16 64.92 -6.94
N ASP A 719 -11.29 63.97 -6.01
CA ASP A 719 -10.27 63.55 -5.06
C ASP A 719 -9.60 62.23 -5.48
N GLY A 720 -10.19 61.48 -6.43
CA GLY A 720 -9.60 60.27 -7.01
C GLY A 720 -10.65 59.28 -7.52
N TYR A 721 -10.27 58.01 -7.60
CA TYR A 721 -11.18 56.89 -7.78
C TYR A 721 -11.33 56.17 -6.45
N THR A 722 -12.55 56.13 -5.90
CA THR A 722 -12.85 55.42 -4.64
C THR A 722 -13.34 54.01 -4.98
N LEU A 723 -12.77 52.98 -4.36
CA LEU A 723 -13.20 51.58 -4.39
C LEU A 723 -13.92 51.26 -3.08
N TRP A 724 -15.16 50.75 -3.16
CA TRP A 724 -16.12 50.76 -2.04
C TRP A 724 -16.43 49.36 -1.50
N SER A 725 -15.75 48.36 -2.05
CA SER A 725 -15.80 46.97 -1.63
C SER A 725 -14.59 46.26 -2.24
N GLU A 726 -14.40 44.97 -1.94
CA GLU A 726 -13.30 44.14 -2.48
C GLU A 726 -13.39 44.04 -4.00
N CYS A 727 -12.76 45.00 -4.67
CA CYS A 727 -12.94 45.27 -6.09
C CYS A 727 -11.72 46.01 -6.65
N GLN A 728 -11.64 46.12 -7.97
CA GLN A 728 -10.42 46.57 -8.64
C GLN A 728 -10.69 47.54 -9.78
N LEU A 729 -9.69 48.37 -10.07
CA LEU A 729 -9.61 49.19 -11.27
C LEU A 729 -8.42 48.74 -12.13
N SER A 730 -8.52 48.91 -13.45
CA SER A 730 -7.55 48.43 -14.43
C SER A 730 -7.29 49.50 -15.50
N ILE A 731 -6.02 49.71 -15.84
CA ILE A 731 -5.57 50.73 -16.79
C ILE A 731 -4.64 50.09 -17.85
N PRO A 732 -5.09 49.96 -19.11
CA PRO A 732 -4.30 49.34 -20.16
C PRO A 732 -3.22 50.27 -20.71
N PHE A 733 -2.06 49.71 -21.07
CA PHE A 733 -0.91 50.37 -21.66
C PHE A 733 -0.11 49.45 -22.58
N THR A 734 0.93 49.98 -23.24
CA THR A 734 1.80 49.21 -24.13
C THR A 734 3.25 49.48 -23.77
N VAL A 735 4.07 48.43 -23.78
CA VAL A 735 5.51 48.46 -23.53
C VAL A 735 6.23 48.14 -24.83
N ASP A 736 7.10 49.05 -25.27
CA ASP A 736 7.81 48.94 -26.56
C ASP A 736 9.04 48.01 -26.51
N SER A 737 9.58 47.74 -25.32
CA SER A 737 10.72 46.84 -25.14
C SER A 737 10.83 46.37 -23.70
N SER A 738 11.31 45.15 -23.49
CA SER A 738 11.46 44.60 -22.15
C SER A 738 12.37 45.46 -21.26
N SER A 739 11.87 45.83 -20.08
CA SER A 739 12.59 46.73 -19.16
C SER A 739 12.10 46.59 -17.72
N SER A 740 12.96 46.94 -16.77
CA SER A 740 12.58 47.06 -15.36
C SER A 740 11.90 48.39 -15.10
N VAL A 741 10.74 48.33 -14.44
CA VAL A 741 9.85 49.47 -14.21
C VAL A 741 9.42 49.55 -12.75
N ARG A 742 8.85 50.70 -12.37
CA ARG A 742 8.16 50.92 -11.10
C ARG A 742 6.77 51.47 -11.39
N VAL A 743 5.77 50.92 -10.74
CA VAL A 743 4.40 51.44 -10.70
C VAL A 743 4.22 52.15 -9.37
N GLU A 744 4.17 53.48 -9.42
CA GLU A 744 3.91 54.33 -8.29
C GLU A 744 2.41 54.65 -8.24
N VAL A 745 1.76 54.28 -7.14
CA VAL A 745 0.33 54.50 -6.92
C VAL A 745 0.15 55.44 -5.73
N ASP A 746 -0.48 56.58 -5.99
CA ASP A 746 -0.76 57.58 -4.96
C ASP A 746 -2.15 57.30 -4.36
N ALA A 747 -2.21 56.81 -3.13
CA ALA A 747 -3.45 56.34 -2.48
C ALA A 747 -3.61 56.83 -1.04
N TRP A 748 -4.86 56.78 -0.56
CA TRP A 748 -5.23 56.95 0.86
C TRP A 748 -6.50 56.15 1.15
N GLY A 749 -6.71 55.80 2.42
CA GLY A 749 -7.84 55.00 2.88
C GLY A 749 -8.83 55.78 3.73
N GLN A 750 -10.13 55.57 3.51
CA GLN A 750 -11.14 55.84 4.53
C GLN A 750 -11.11 54.67 5.51
N GLN A 751 -10.63 54.91 6.73
CA GLN A 751 -10.40 53.84 7.70
C GLN A 751 -11.67 53.53 8.49
N ALA A 752 -12.03 52.25 8.54
CA ALA A 752 -13.02 51.68 9.45
C ALA A 752 -12.53 50.31 9.93
N GLY A 753 -12.96 49.87 11.12
CA GLY A 753 -12.44 48.65 11.75
C GLY A 753 -11.03 48.81 12.34
N ARG A 754 -10.45 47.67 12.72
CA ARG A 754 -9.14 47.60 13.42
C ARG A 754 -7.92 47.56 12.48
N ASP A 755 -8.11 47.14 11.24
CA ASP A 755 -7.04 46.90 10.27
C ASP A 755 -6.90 48.10 9.32
N LEU A 756 -5.70 48.32 8.78
CA LEU A 756 -5.48 49.33 7.74
C LEU A 756 -6.09 48.88 6.41
N VAL A 757 -6.43 49.84 5.55
CA VAL A 757 -6.75 49.57 4.14
C VAL A 757 -5.61 48.81 3.47
N ALA A 758 -5.89 47.62 2.95
CA ALA A 758 -4.96 46.80 2.19
C ALA A 758 -5.27 46.88 0.69
N MET A 759 -4.23 47.00 -0.13
CA MET A 759 -4.36 47.08 -1.57
C MET A 759 -3.27 46.29 -2.28
N SER A 760 -3.55 45.82 -3.50
CA SER A 760 -2.53 45.26 -4.39
C SER A 760 -2.32 46.15 -5.61
N VAL A 761 -1.10 46.11 -6.15
CA VAL A 761 -0.75 46.71 -7.44
C VAL A 761 -0.14 45.61 -8.30
N ALA A 762 -0.86 45.21 -9.34
CA ALA A 762 -0.42 44.19 -10.29
C ALA A 762 -0.21 44.80 -11.68
N VAL A 763 0.75 44.25 -12.42
CA VAL A 763 0.83 44.44 -13.87
C VAL A 763 0.61 43.10 -14.55
N ASN A 764 -0.35 43.08 -15.48
CA ASN A 764 -0.80 41.89 -16.18
C ASN A 764 -0.52 42.01 -17.69
N ASP A 765 -0.15 40.91 -18.32
CA ASP A 765 0.04 40.76 -19.75
C ASP A 765 -1.28 40.42 -20.45
N GLU A 766 -1.64 41.18 -21.47
CA GLU A 766 -2.83 40.89 -22.29
C GLU A 766 -2.61 39.69 -23.23
N ASN A 767 -1.35 39.30 -23.48
CA ASN A 767 -0.95 38.15 -24.31
C ASN A 767 -0.55 36.94 -23.45
N TYR A 768 -1.22 36.70 -22.33
CA TYR A 768 -0.91 35.61 -21.39
C TYR A 768 -0.90 34.20 -22.02
N MET A 769 -1.57 34.00 -23.16
CA MET A 769 -1.55 32.74 -23.92
C MET A 769 -0.16 32.37 -24.45
N ASP A 770 0.72 33.35 -24.64
CA ASP A 770 2.09 33.09 -25.10
C ASP A 770 2.96 32.43 -24.00
N GLY A 771 2.48 32.42 -22.74
CA GLY A 771 3.13 31.72 -21.63
C GLY A 771 4.48 32.32 -21.21
N ASN A 772 4.73 33.60 -21.53
CA ASN A 772 6.01 34.28 -21.32
C ASN A 772 6.02 35.25 -20.13
N ALA A 773 4.85 35.58 -19.58
CA ALA A 773 4.76 36.44 -18.40
C ALA A 773 5.45 35.78 -17.19
N ALA A 774 5.93 36.58 -16.24
CA ALA A 774 6.64 36.03 -15.07
C ALA A 774 5.78 35.01 -14.29
N GLY A 775 4.47 35.28 -14.15
CA GLY A 775 3.49 34.40 -13.52
C GLY A 775 3.29 33.10 -14.29
N ALA A 776 3.24 33.16 -15.62
CA ALA A 776 3.22 31.95 -16.47
C ALA A 776 4.45 31.05 -16.22
N VAL A 777 5.64 31.64 -16.14
CA VAL A 777 6.88 30.90 -15.85
C VAL A 777 6.87 30.33 -14.43
N ALA A 778 6.36 31.07 -13.44
CA ALA A 778 6.23 30.59 -12.07
C ALA A 778 5.25 29.40 -11.98
N ILE A 779 4.09 29.49 -12.63
CA ILE A 779 3.10 28.40 -12.72
C ILE A 779 3.72 27.19 -13.41
N LYS A 780 4.44 27.37 -14.53
CA LYS A 780 5.14 26.27 -15.23
C LYS A 780 6.18 25.59 -14.32
N ASN A 781 6.95 26.35 -13.55
CA ASN A 781 7.90 25.76 -12.60
C ASN A 781 7.19 24.98 -11.48
N LYS A 782 6.08 25.51 -10.96
CA LYS A 782 5.27 24.78 -9.96
C LYS A 782 4.67 23.50 -10.55
N LEU A 783 4.21 23.53 -11.80
CA LEU A 783 3.74 22.33 -12.51
C LEU A 783 4.86 21.29 -12.68
N ILE A 784 6.09 21.70 -13.02
CA ILE A 784 7.24 20.78 -13.06
C ILE A 784 7.43 20.09 -11.71
N GLU A 785 7.38 20.85 -10.62
CA GLU A 785 7.50 20.31 -9.25
C GLU A 785 6.37 19.30 -8.96
N MET A 786 5.12 19.67 -9.24
CA MET A 786 3.97 18.80 -8.99
C MET A 786 3.98 17.53 -9.86
N HIS A 787 4.41 17.60 -11.12
CA HIS A 787 4.60 16.41 -11.96
C HIS A 787 5.69 15.48 -11.36
N GLY A 788 6.76 16.04 -10.82
CA GLY A 788 7.79 15.27 -10.10
C GLY A 788 7.24 14.59 -8.84
N ASP A 789 6.52 15.33 -8.01
CA ASP A 789 6.03 14.84 -6.72
C ASP A 789 4.89 13.84 -6.88
N PHE A 790 3.88 14.16 -7.71
CA PHE A 790 2.67 13.36 -7.87
C PHE A 790 2.87 12.18 -8.83
N LEU A 791 3.56 12.40 -9.95
CA LEU A 791 3.66 11.44 -11.06
C LEU A 791 5.05 10.80 -11.20
N GLY A 792 6.06 11.31 -10.48
CA GLY A 792 7.44 10.84 -10.62
C GLY A 792 8.06 11.23 -11.96
N GLU A 793 7.59 12.30 -12.60
CA GLU A 793 8.08 12.73 -13.91
C GLU A 793 9.17 13.80 -13.80
N THR A 794 10.23 13.66 -14.59
CA THR A 794 11.25 14.71 -14.72
C THR A 794 10.95 15.58 -15.92
N LEU A 795 10.35 16.76 -15.69
CA LEU A 795 10.03 17.72 -16.74
C LEU A 795 11.00 18.91 -16.77
N THR A 796 11.08 19.54 -17.93
CA THR A 796 11.76 20.83 -18.19
C THR A 796 10.79 21.82 -18.84
N LEU A 797 11.15 23.11 -18.86
CA LEU A 797 10.39 24.17 -19.55
C LEU A 797 10.17 23.94 -21.06
N ALA A 798 10.84 22.95 -21.67
CA ALA A 798 10.68 22.60 -23.08
C ALA A 798 9.89 21.30 -23.30
N SER A 799 9.28 20.75 -22.25
CA SER A 799 8.58 19.45 -22.34
C SER A 799 7.18 19.63 -22.89
N ASP A 800 6.79 18.79 -23.84
CA ASP A 800 5.44 18.85 -24.45
C ASP A 800 4.34 18.62 -23.39
N GLU A 801 4.57 17.71 -22.43
CA GLU A 801 3.62 17.45 -21.33
C GLU A 801 3.39 18.68 -20.45
N LEU A 802 4.45 19.44 -20.16
CA LEU A 802 4.33 20.68 -19.39
C LEU A 802 3.48 21.72 -20.13
N GLU A 803 3.66 21.86 -21.45
CA GLU A 803 2.84 22.77 -22.25
C GLU A 803 1.37 22.33 -22.28
N ALA A 804 1.09 21.02 -22.27
CA ALA A 804 -0.27 20.49 -22.17
C ALA A 804 -0.92 20.82 -20.81
N SER A 805 -0.23 20.55 -19.70
CA SER A 805 -0.71 20.87 -18.34
C SER A 805 -0.89 22.37 -18.14
N TYR A 806 0.03 23.19 -18.66
CA TYR A 806 -0.10 24.65 -18.61
C TYR A 806 -1.27 25.15 -19.48
N SER A 807 -1.51 24.54 -20.65
CA SER A 807 -2.67 24.88 -21.48
C SER A 807 -3.98 24.56 -20.76
N LEU A 808 -4.08 23.40 -20.10
CA LEU A 808 -5.23 23.05 -19.26
C LEU A 808 -5.42 24.06 -18.11
N PHE A 809 -4.33 24.50 -17.47
CA PHE A 809 -4.36 25.53 -16.43
C PHE A 809 -5.00 26.82 -16.97
N VAL A 810 -4.52 27.33 -18.10
CA VAL A 810 -5.01 28.58 -18.69
C VAL A 810 -6.46 28.45 -19.15
N GLU A 811 -6.84 27.35 -19.80
CA GLU A 811 -8.22 27.10 -20.23
C GLU A 811 -9.19 27.06 -19.05
N THR A 812 -8.83 26.38 -17.96
CA THR A 812 -9.63 26.30 -16.74
C THR A 812 -9.77 27.66 -16.07
N TRP A 813 -8.66 28.40 -15.97
CA TRP A 813 -8.64 29.75 -15.39
C TRP A 813 -9.57 30.71 -16.15
N GLN A 814 -9.50 30.70 -17.48
CA GLN A 814 -10.38 31.50 -18.34
C GLN A 814 -11.85 31.11 -18.19
N ASP A 815 -12.14 29.80 -18.18
CA ASP A 815 -13.51 29.32 -17.99
C ASP A 815 -14.05 29.79 -16.64
N ARG A 816 -13.28 29.63 -15.56
CA ARG A 816 -13.69 30.07 -14.21
C ARG A 816 -14.01 31.57 -14.16
N LEU A 817 -13.14 32.41 -14.72
CA LEU A 817 -13.36 33.86 -14.75
C LEU A 817 -14.61 34.26 -15.57
N SER A 818 -15.05 33.41 -16.50
CA SER A 818 -16.26 33.66 -17.31
C SER A 818 -17.57 33.33 -16.58
N GLN A 819 -17.50 32.57 -15.47
CA GLN A 819 -18.67 32.11 -14.72
C GLN A 819 -19.15 33.15 -13.69
N ALA A 820 -20.46 33.15 -13.40
CA ALA A 820 -21.02 33.98 -12.33
C ALA A 820 -20.74 33.33 -10.96
N GLY A 821 -20.34 34.15 -9.97
CA GLY A 821 -20.01 33.65 -8.62
C GLY A 821 -18.61 33.01 -8.53
N SER A 822 -17.70 33.37 -9.43
CA SER A 822 -16.35 32.81 -9.53
C SER A 822 -15.37 33.32 -8.48
N GLY A 823 -15.70 34.37 -7.72
CA GLY A 823 -14.83 34.99 -6.71
C GLY A 823 -14.61 34.18 -5.43
N TRP A 824 -15.04 32.92 -5.39
CA TRP A 824 -14.82 31.98 -4.30
C TRP A 824 -14.27 30.68 -4.87
N ALA A 825 -13.48 29.92 -4.12
CA ALA A 825 -12.82 28.72 -4.63
C ALA A 825 -13.79 27.60 -5.11
N TRP A 826 -15.09 27.68 -4.77
CA TRP A 826 -16.16 26.82 -5.30
C TRP A 826 -17.50 27.57 -5.33
N ASN A 827 -18.47 27.10 -6.12
CA ASN A 827 -19.79 27.70 -6.27
C ASN A 827 -20.94 26.76 -5.83
N TYR A 828 -21.39 26.88 -4.58
CA TYR A 828 -22.51 26.09 -4.05
C TYR A 828 -23.87 26.55 -4.63
N PRO A 829 -24.80 25.66 -4.99
CA PRO A 829 -24.81 24.20 -4.73
C PRO A 829 -24.25 23.32 -5.86
N ASP A 830 -23.82 23.92 -6.97
CA ASP A 830 -23.39 23.18 -8.15
C ASP A 830 -22.02 22.51 -7.93
N GLU A 831 -21.18 23.13 -7.10
CA GLU A 831 -19.86 22.65 -6.68
C GLU A 831 -19.81 22.51 -5.15
N ASN A 832 -19.14 21.46 -4.66
CA ASN A 832 -18.95 21.24 -3.22
C ASN A 832 -17.46 21.05 -2.91
N CYS A 833 -17.02 21.66 -1.82
CA CYS A 833 -15.68 21.48 -1.24
C CYS A 833 -15.81 20.72 0.08
N TYR A 834 -15.22 19.52 0.17
CA TYR A 834 -15.37 18.65 1.35
C TYR A 834 -14.23 18.86 2.34
N PHE A 835 -14.53 19.44 3.50
CA PHE A 835 -13.61 19.53 4.64
C PHE A 835 -14.05 18.56 5.73
N TRP A 836 -13.15 17.65 6.12
CA TRP A 836 -13.42 16.57 7.08
C TRP A 836 -13.01 16.90 8.52
N ASP A 837 -12.10 17.86 8.70
CA ASP A 837 -11.78 18.42 10.02
C ASP A 837 -12.73 19.57 10.34
N GLU A 838 -13.44 19.47 11.46
CA GLU A 838 -14.40 20.49 11.91
C GLU A 838 -13.72 21.85 12.15
N SER A 839 -12.44 21.88 12.51
CA SER A 839 -11.69 23.12 12.71
C SER A 839 -11.54 23.93 11.43
N HIS A 840 -11.60 23.29 10.25
CA HIS A 840 -11.57 24.01 8.97
C HIS A 840 -12.80 24.88 8.74
N TRP A 841 -13.91 24.58 9.42
CA TRP A 841 -15.16 25.34 9.37
C TRP A 841 -15.31 26.37 10.50
N ALA A 842 -14.30 26.55 11.35
CA ALA A 842 -14.29 27.63 12.33
C ALA A 842 -14.45 29.00 11.64
N ASP A 843 -14.93 30.02 12.36
CA ASP A 843 -15.18 31.36 11.80
C ASP A 843 -13.91 31.94 11.14
N ASP A 844 -12.73 31.64 11.68
CA ASP A 844 -11.40 31.97 11.16
C ASP A 844 -10.72 30.80 10.44
N GLY A 845 -11.47 29.76 10.10
CA GLY A 845 -10.97 28.57 9.40
C GLY A 845 -10.85 28.77 7.88
N PRO A 846 -10.04 27.92 7.21
CA PRO A 846 -9.80 27.98 5.76
C PRO A 846 -11.07 27.93 4.91
N ALA A 847 -12.11 27.20 5.33
CA ALA A 847 -13.35 27.10 4.56
C ALA A 847 -14.13 28.43 4.50
N ASN A 848 -13.91 29.34 5.46
CA ASN A 848 -14.53 30.67 5.49
C ASN A 848 -13.59 31.77 4.96
N GLN A 849 -12.40 31.40 4.46
CA GLN A 849 -11.38 32.33 3.94
C GLN A 849 -10.91 31.93 2.52
N ALA A 850 -11.76 31.23 1.77
CA ALA A 850 -11.44 30.72 0.43
C ALA A 850 -11.83 31.69 -0.70
N SER A 851 -11.60 32.98 -0.48
CA SER A 851 -11.79 34.02 -1.51
C SER A 851 -10.86 33.74 -2.69
N ASP A 852 -11.40 33.79 -3.90
CA ASP A 852 -10.67 33.44 -5.14
C ASP A 852 -11.02 34.41 -6.28
N PRO A 853 -10.79 35.73 -6.10
CA PRO A 853 -11.19 36.75 -7.08
C PRO A 853 -10.50 36.58 -8.44
N ASP A 854 -9.29 36.01 -8.44
CA ASP A 854 -8.51 35.73 -9.65
C ASP A 854 -8.73 34.31 -10.19
N GLY A 855 -9.54 33.46 -9.55
CA GLY A 855 -9.89 32.11 -10.02
C GLY A 855 -8.74 31.09 -9.97
N ILE A 856 -7.70 31.35 -9.17
CA ILE A 856 -6.48 30.54 -9.09
C ILE A 856 -6.66 29.32 -8.18
N LEU A 857 -7.36 29.44 -7.05
CA LEU A 857 -7.62 28.29 -6.17
C LEU A 857 -8.46 27.22 -6.88
N TYR A 858 -9.49 27.63 -7.62
CA TYR A 858 -10.27 26.71 -8.44
C TYR A 858 -9.42 26.05 -9.53
N THR A 859 -8.58 26.83 -10.21
CA THR A 859 -7.72 26.30 -11.29
C THR A 859 -6.74 25.25 -10.76
N TRP A 860 -6.09 25.51 -9.62
CA TRP A 860 -5.24 24.52 -8.95
C TRP A 860 -6.02 23.29 -8.50
N THR A 861 -7.29 23.44 -8.12
CA THR A 861 -8.16 22.30 -7.80
C THR A 861 -8.33 21.39 -9.01
N THR A 862 -8.58 21.94 -10.19
CA THR A 862 -8.69 21.16 -11.44
C THR A 862 -7.37 20.48 -11.82
N ILE A 863 -6.24 21.18 -11.69
CA ILE A 863 -4.92 20.57 -11.95
C ILE A 863 -4.66 19.42 -10.97
N LEU A 864 -4.98 19.59 -9.70
CA LEU A 864 -4.80 18.55 -8.71
C LEU A 864 -5.69 17.33 -9.00
N ILE A 865 -6.92 17.52 -9.49
CA ILE A 865 -7.77 16.42 -9.97
C ILE A 865 -7.13 15.72 -11.18
N TYR A 866 -6.61 16.47 -12.15
CA TYR A 866 -5.91 15.91 -13.31
C TYR A 866 -4.73 15.04 -12.87
N LEU A 867 -3.86 15.55 -11.98
CA LEU A 867 -2.71 14.80 -11.47
C LEU A 867 -3.16 13.55 -10.70
N MET A 868 -4.13 13.67 -9.79
CA MET A 868 -4.60 12.55 -8.97
C MET A 868 -5.37 11.47 -9.75
N THR A 869 -5.83 11.78 -10.96
CA THR A 869 -6.51 10.82 -11.85
C THR A 869 -5.60 10.25 -12.93
N ASP A 870 -4.36 10.74 -13.01
CA ASP A 870 -3.38 10.28 -13.98
C ASP A 870 -2.94 8.83 -13.71
N PHE A 871 -2.55 8.13 -14.79
CA PHE A 871 -2.03 6.77 -14.71
C PHE A 871 -0.85 6.66 -13.75
N TYR A 872 0.09 7.61 -13.79
CA TYR A 872 1.30 7.62 -12.97
C TYR A 872 1.05 8.00 -11.51
N TYR A 873 -0.11 8.59 -11.19
CA TYR A 873 -0.49 8.76 -9.80
C TYR A 873 -0.89 7.43 -9.16
N LEU A 874 -1.64 6.62 -9.91
CA LEU A 874 -2.18 5.33 -9.46
C LEU A 874 -1.17 4.17 -9.60
N HIS A 875 -0.07 4.35 -10.32
CA HIS A 875 0.89 3.29 -10.62
C HIS A 875 2.34 3.69 -10.30
N GLU A 876 3.09 2.78 -9.68
CA GLU A 876 4.53 2.92 -9.38
C GLU A 876 5.36 1.75 -9.89
#